data_AF-E1SN05-F1
#
_entry.id   AF-E1SN05-F1
#
_cell.length_a   1.000
_cell.length_b   1.000
_cell.length_c   1.000
_cell.angle_alpha   90.00
_cell.angle_beta   90.00
_cell.angle_gamma   90.00
#
_symmetry.space_group_name_H-M   'P 1'
#
loop_
_entity.id
_entity.type
_entity.pdbx_description
1 polymer ?
#
loop_
_entity_poly.entity_id
_entity_poly.type
_entity_poly.pdbx_seq_one_letter_code
_entity_poly.pdbx_strand_id
1 'polypeptide(L)'
;MTSWRPLLALLLTLWTPLAMALAQCDLIFTKPPSGDHEDNIVLPPNTEADGSLYVESKCNGQGLCNSPYRLSPTRDYYFDTLSIVGSGNSEAQLTIPDSPDGVSTRLFVNSLEIDHGSLNWNGAPEDLVIIVYGDAVFTQAKIKGILYADDDVSLTGQVQFEGLIAAGDDYKAEGNSNVMVDLDALDKGDLSGICENAPPLLAFGTAQLDSNGNGSVSFEARVTPPVLFLTPAISPTNTNNQGATTVRVVDYVQDSNGQYVGVNIAQMDPPRRSGAIVPGALGSVDYLLASEGIHRYSGPGNDQLVLEVGRISSGRYQGKRAGDSSLGISSGWETVNFTAGERGTPALLTQMQSLEPGLFQTVTARSVSSGSAQLTIEHSETSAQLTRKQTIGYLAAWGGGQITLPDGVTRQVAAGTGLTHDRGSRTRDLQTQCNHLNDFPAPFARPPLFWSNRNTRNGGDGGWARRCQLTSTQFSVVNDEDQALDLERSHYAESVGYLAIEAAAQSQLYYRIEHDGDAVTCQGEPVTIKVCNDADCNALATQPVNVILSPATGWEGGNSLTVTGQATAVLWQGQPGAVNVSLTGGVAGPASCLVGGTEVGSNQCIINYQRSALLLEPGAPLGCRDETLVVKAVRASDSDPRQCVPAMTGPQSVDFTLSALSPAAPVGNPVFRLGGQVLPFNTSQSRTLTFNRNGEATLAANYSDVGQLSLAARYQQDQSGEDIELAGSSDFVVAPAGLHLSSPDSNALCASGDASCSAFVAAGTDFNVSVTPVCWQRDGDTDFSDNPVVQNFVHSGVPIEPQLVAPSGGQPSTSGSVSVPVQLNKVPLATTQVSEVGNYRWQLAANAGGQRQIDYMGRTIAAYSADTLGRFTPAYLAVVPNVPSLAGCNGMGYLAQPLGFATAPRLTVKGVNANGQVTQNYNSAFWRLSTALTPRSYADASGRPAIDEALAGTLREDNVGDTSKDRELWLEGTQIAYRRSPALVAPFDAEVDMTIDASALTDQDGICYGDGSRCDALVIENIGGLEARYGRLVLDNVYGTESQALTLPVRAEYYDGSQFVRNGLDSCTPYRASSLSAADGALSVSGGGTLSAGRGRVTIAPAGRVLDTLVEYQLAYPHYLQWYWGRAAAQDDVARQCVAADGSTDRLCNPKARVTFGRYRGHDKVIFRRERLSD
;
A
#
# COMPACT_ATOMS: atom_id res chain seq x y z
N MET A 1 -4.00 73.60 9.90
CA MET A 1 -2.62 73.57 9.35
C MET A 1 -2.43 72.16 8.80
N THR A 2 -2.70 71.93 7.52
CA THR A 2 -1.69 71.82 6.42
C THR A 2 -0.74 70.64 6.65
N SER A 3 -0.80 69.51 5.96
CA SER A 3 -0.39 69.24 4.56
C SER A 3 -0.34 67.69 4.40
N TRP A 4 -0.93 67.03 3.38
CA TRP A 4 -0.38 66.65 2.05
C TRP A 4 0.89 65.74 2.03
N ARG A 5 0.69 64.39 1.94
CA ARG A 5 1.17 63.32 0.99
C ARG A 5 2.58 63.39 0.28
N PRO A 6 3.13 62.30 -0.35
CA PRO A 6 2.90 60.82 -0.29
C PRO A 6 4.19 59.93 -0.39
N LEU A 7 4.01 58.58 -0.51
CA LEU A 7 4.84 57.50 -1.13
C LEU A 7 5.25 56.30 -0.23
N LEU A 8 4.55 55.19 -0.49
CA LEU A 8 5.01 53.83 -0.88
C LEU A 8 5.98 53.00 0.01
N ALA A 9 5.55 51.74 0.16
CA ALA A 9 6.29 50.50 0.48
C ALA A 9 6.60 50.21 1.96
N LEU A 10 5.85 49.27 2.57
CA LEU A 10 6.29 47.87 2.76
C LEU A 10 5.19 47.09 3.50
N LEU A 11 4.51 46.20 2.80
CA LEU A 11 3.63 45.15 3.34
C LEU A 11 4.50 43.90 3.55
N LEU A 12 4.52 43.33 4.77
CA LEU A 12 4.65 41.88 5.00
C LEU A 12 4.67 41.53 6.51
N THR A 13 3.99 40.41 6.83
CA THR A 13 4.02 39.57 8.07
C THR A 13 3.14 40.02 9.26
N LEU A 14 2.31 39.21 9.92
CA LEU A 14 2.00 37.77 9.90
C LEU A 14 0.49 37.55 10.24
N TRP A 15 -0.21 36.72 9.45
CA TRP A 15 -1.45 36.05 9.85
C TRP A 15 -1.10 34.60 10.17
N THR A 16 -1.47 34.10 11.35
CA THR A 16 -1.40 32.67 11.68
C THR A 16 -2.69 31.98 11.23
N PRO A 17 -2.64 30.91 10.43
CA PRO A 17 -3.83 30.15 10.05
C PRO A 17 -4.30 29.30 11.25
N LEU A 18 -5.61 29.28 11.49
CA LEU A 18 -6.28 28.21 12.24
C LEU A 18 -6.12 26.93 11.40
N ALA A 19 -5.48 25.90 11.96
CA ALA A 19 -5.48 24.58 11.33
C ALA A 19 -6.88 23.99 11.48
N MET A 20 -7.69 24.03 10.42
CA MET A 20 -8.89 23.21 10.32
C MET A 20 -8.44 21.80 9.90
N ALA A 21 -8.92 20.77 10.60
CA ALA A 21 -8.70 19.39 10.20
C ALA A 21 -9.52 19.10 8.94
N LEU A 22 -8.96 18.34 8.01
CA LEU A 22 -9.63 17.92 6.79
C LEU A 22 -10.66 16.84 7.12
N ALA A 23 -11.88 16.91 6.57
CA ALA A 23 -12.88 15.87 6.77
C ALA A 23 -12.49 14.56 6.04
N GLN A 24 -13.12 13.44 6.39
CA GLN A 24 -12.93 12.19 5.66
C GLN A 24 -13.56 12.29 4.27
N CYS A 25 -12.88 11.72 3.29
CA CYS A 25 -13.28 11.87 1.91
C CYS A 25 -14.64 11.22 1.58
N ASP A 26 -15.06 10.20 2.32
CA ASP A 26 -16.34 9.51 2.18
C ASP A 26 -17.54 10.31 2.73
N LEU A 27 -17.28 11.34 3.55
CA LEU A 27 -18.30 12.29 4.01
C LEU A 27 -18.55 13.42 3.00
N ILE A 28 -17.55 13.73 2.18
CA ILE A 28 -17.62 14.76 1.14
C ILE A 28 -18.18 14.16 -0.15
N PHE A 29 -17.61 13.04 -0.61
CA PHE A 29 -18.00 12.40 -1.86
C PHE A 29 -19.04 11.31 -1.59
N THR A 30 -20.32 11.68 -1.70
CA THR A 30 -21.45 10.83 -1.34
C THR A 30 -22.05 10.09 -2.55
N LYS A 31 -22.80 9.01 -2.29
CA LYS A 31 -23.56 8.25 -3.31
C LYS A 31 -25.05 8.17 -2.93
N PRO A 32 -25.97 8.86 -3.64
CA PRO A 32 -25.72 9.79 -4.76
C PRO A 32 -25.05 11.09 -4.28
N PRO A 33 -24.47 11.90 -5.20
CA PRO A 33 -23.82 13.17 -4.84
C PRO A 33 -24.78 14.11 -4.12
N SER A 34 -24.23 14.90 -3.20
CA SER A 34 -24.95 15.94 -2.46
C SER A 34 -24.12 17.23 -2.40
N GLY A 35 -24.80 18.35 -2.11
CA GLY A 35 -24.17 19.61 -1.72
C GLY A 35 -24.03 19.76 -0.21
N ASP A 36 -23.84 20.99 0.25
CA ASP A 36 -23.68 21.46 1.64
C ASP A 36 -22.38 21.02 2.33
N HIS A 37 -21.24 21.02 1.60
CA HIS A 37 -19.94 20.57 2.11
C HIS A 37 -18.91 21.67 2.41
N GLU A 38 -19.24 22.96 2.25
CA GLU A 38 -18.31 24.11 2.48
C GLU A 38 -17.63 24.06 3.86
N ASP A 39 -18.35 23.66 4.91
CA ASP A 39 -17.86 23.63 6.29
C ASP A 39 -16.86 22.48 6.57
N ASN A 40 -16.73 21.52 5.65
CA ASN A 40 -15.98 20.27 5.85
C ASN A 40 -14.64 20.22 5.09
N ILE A 41 -14.34 21.24 4.27
CA ILE A 41 -13.20 21.22 3.35
C ILE A 41 -12.32 22.44 3.53
N VAL A 42 -11.00 22.22 3.51
CA VAL A 42 -10.03 23.29 3.34
C VAL A 42 -9.50 23.19 1.91
N LEU A 43 -9.89 24.14 1.07
CA LEU A 43 -9.34 24.21 -0.27
C LEU A 43 -7.89 24.70 -0.25
N PRO A 44 -6.98 24.07 -1.02
CA PRO A 44 -5.67 24.65 -1.31
C PRO A 44 -5.84 26.07 -1.86
N PRO A 45 -4.96 27.03 -1.57
CA PRO A 45 -5.11 28.39 -2.09
C PRO A 45 -4.89 28.46 -3.61
N ASN A 46 -5.81 29.10 -4.36
CA ASN A 46 -5.64 29.39 -5.80
C ASN A 46 -4.75 30.61 -6.06
N THR A 47 -3.57 30.67 -5.43
CA THR A 47 -2.71 31.88 -5.47
C THR A 47 -1.94 32.09 -6.78
N GLU A 48 -2.03 31.15 -7.73
CA GLU A 48 -1.21 31.10 -8.95
C GLU A 48 -2.03 31.04 -10.26
N ALA A 49 -3.31 31.44 -10.28
CA ALA A 49 -4.13 31.39 -11.50
C ALA A 49 -3.48 32.11 -12.70
N ASP A 50 -3.16 31.35 -13.76
CA ASP A 50 -2.40 31.80 -14.95
C ASP A 50 -3.33 32.32 -16.08
N GLY A 51 -4.43 32.97 -15.70
CA GLY A 51 -5.48 33.47 -16.61
C GLY A 51 -6.58 32.44 -16.93
N SER A 52 -7.50 32.80 -17.84
CA SER A 52 -8.60 31.92 -18.25
C SER A 52 -8.22 31.02 -19.43
N LEU A 53 -8.56 29.73 -19.35
CA LEU A 53 -8.45 28.80 -20.47
C LEU A 53 -9.82 28.65 -21.15
N TYR A 54 -9.88 29.02 -22.43
CA TYR A 54 -11.06 28.86 -23.26
C TYR A 54 -10.78 27.84 -24.37
N VAL A 55 -11.53 26.73 -24.38
CA VAL A 55 -11.44 25.67 -25.38
C VAL A 55 -12.68 25.71 -26.27
N GLU A 56 -12.52 26.14 -27.53
CA GLU A 56 -13.58 26.14 -28.56
C GLU A 56 -13.42 24.98 -29.54
N SER A 57 -14.55 24.38 -29.90
CA SER A 57 -14.63 23.66 -31.18
C SER A 57 -14.68 24.68 -32.34
N LYS A 58 -13.53 25.03 -32.93
CA LYS A 58 -13.51 25.76 -34.21
C LYS A 58 -13.69 24.78 -35.34
N CYS A 59 -14.94 24.54 -35.71
CA CYS A 59 -15.25 23.79 -36.91
C CYS A 59 -15.33 24.76 -38.10
N ASN A 60 -14.56 24.51 -39.15
CA ASN A 60 -14.74 25.28 -40.38
C ASN A 60 -16.12 24.99 -40.98
N GLY A 61 -16.61 25.84 -41.90
CA GLY A 61 -17.90 25.63 -42.60
C GLY A 61 -18.01 24.35 -43.44
N GLN A 62 -17.05 23.42 -43.31
CA GLN A 62 -17.02 22.08 -43.90
C GLN A 62 -17.02 20.95 -42.86
N GLY A 63 -17.17 21.24 -41.55
CA GLY A 63 -17.31 20.22 -40.50
C GLY A 63 -15.99 19.64 -39.98
N LEU A 64 -14.83 20.20 -40.32
CA LEU A 64 -13.55 19.83 -39.71
C LEU A 64 -13.31 20.67 -38.46
N CYS A 65 -13.30 20.02 -37.30
CA CYS A 65 -13.08 20.63 -35.99
C CYS A 65 -11.62 20.48 -35.56
N ASN A 66 -11.12 21.40 -34.74
CA ASN A 66 -9.76 21.33 -34.18
C ASN A 66 -9.54 20.05 -33.35
N SER A 67 -8.28 19.59 -33.31
CA SER A 67 -7.86 18.48 -32.43
C SER A 67 -8.12 18.79 -30.95
N PRO A 68 -8.26 17.76 -30.10
CA PRO A 68 -8.44 17.94 -28.65
C PRO A 68 -7.34 18.83 -28.08
N TYR A 69 -7.73 19.78 -27.24
CA TYR A 69 -6.76 20.58 -26.51
C TYR A 69 -6.10 19.67 -25.47
N ARG A 70 -4.78 19.50 -25.54
CA ARG A 70 -4.01 18.74 -24.54
C ARG A 70 -3.28 19.71 -23.64
N LEU A 71 -3.42 19.49 -22.34
CA LEU A 71 -2.60 20.16 -21.33
C LEU A 71 -1.13 19.71 -21.45
N SER A 72 -0.18 20.60 -21.12
CA SER A 72 1.25 20.27 -21.04
C SER A 72 1.50 19.22 -19.96
N PRO A 73 2.46 18.29 -20.03
CA PRO A 73 2.65 17.25 -19.01
C PRO A 73 3.16 17.79 -17.66
N THR A 74 2.25 18.38 -16.88
CA THR A 74 2.43 18.88 -15.52
C THR A 74 1.31 18.31 -14.64
N ARG A 75 1.56 18.24 -13.33
CA ARG A 75 0.60 17.67 -12.37
C ARG A 75 -0.52 18.64 -12.01
N ASP A 76 -0.19 19.92 -11.83
CA ASP A 76 -1.12 20.94 -11.32
C ASP A 76 -1.34 22.05 -12.35
N TYR A 77 -2.58 22.50 -12.49
CA TYR A 77 -2.96 23.62 -13.37
C TYR A 77 -3.86 24.58 -12.62
N TYR A 78 -3.61 25.87 -12.81
CA TYR A 78 -4.34 26.94 -12.15
C TYR A 78 -4.98 27.85 -13.21
N PHE A 79 -6.31 27.95 -13.23
CA PHE A 79 -7.04 28.84 -14.14
C PHE A 79 -7.99 29.77 -13.37
N ASP A 80 -8.23 30.96 -13.92
CA ASP A 80 -9.27 31.85 -13.41
C ASP A 80 -10.66 31.34 -13.84
N THR A 81 -10.81 31.09 -15.14
CA THR A 81 -11.99 30.42 -15.69
C THR A 81 -11.53 29.32 -16.63
N LEU A 82 -12.12 28.13 -16.51
CA LEU A 82 -12.00 27.06 -17.49
C LEU A 82 -13.34 26.92 -18.21
N SER A 83 -13.37 27.27 -19.49
CA SER A 83 -14.57 27.17 -20.33
C SER A 83 -14.32 26.26 -21.52
N ILE A 84 -15.12 25.20 -21.67
CA ILE A 84 -15.04 24.24 -22.77
C ILE A 84 -16.37 24.29 -23.52
N VAL A 85 -16.35 24.90 -24.71
CA VAL A 85 -17.58 25.23 -25.45
C VAL A 85 -17.56 24.64 -26.86
N GLY A 86 -18.49 23.71 -27.08
CA GLY A 86 -18.83 23.13 -28.37
C GLY A 86 -19.68 24.08 -29.23
N SER A 87 -19.84 23.74 -30.51
CA SER A 87 -20.64 24.54 -31.44
C SER A 87 -21.56 23.64 -32.29
N GLY A 88 -22.88 23.85 -32.17
CA GLY A 88 -23.87 23.02 -32.84
C GLY A 88 -23.78 21.56 -32.38
N ASN A 89 -23.50 20.63 -33.29
CA ASN A 89 -23.32 19.20 -32.98
C ASN A 89 -21.85 18.82 -32.69
N SER A 90 -20.96 19.81 -32.53
CA SER A 90 -19.51 19.56 -32.46
C SER A 90 -19.01 19.67 -31.02
N GLU A 91 -18.41 18.60 -30.53
CA GLU A 91 -17.89 18.49 -29.16
C GLU A 91 -16.51 19.17 -29.03
N ALA A 92 -16.33 20.03 -28.04
CA ALA A 92 -15.01 20.55 -27.65
C ALA A 92 -14.36 19.60 -26.63
N GLN A 93 -13.13 19.15 -26.88
CA GLN A 93 -12.47 18.15 -26.04
C GLN A 93 -11.20 18.70 -25.37
N LEU A 94 -11.13 18.59 -24.04
CA LEU A 94 -9.92 18.80 -23.23
C LEU A 94 -9.42 17.46 -22.70
N THR A 95 -8.16 17.12 -23.01
CA THR A 95 -7.51 15.87 -22.57
C THR A 95 -6.34 16.19 -21.65
N ILE A 96 -6.25 15.47 -20.54
CA ILE A 96 -5.15 15.55 -19.59
C ILE A 96 -3.97 14.65 -20.04
N PRO A 97 -2.74 14.89 -19.56
CA PRO A 97 -1.60 14.02 -19.84
C PRO A 97 -1.83 12.61 -19.24
N ASP A 98 -1.30 11.57 -19.89
CA ASP A 98 -1.29 10.21 -19.33
C ASP A 98 -0.49 10.22 -18.02
N SER A 99 -1.02 9.67 -16.92
CA SER A 99 -0.33 9.66 -15.62
C SER A 99 0.78 8.60 -15.61
N PRO A 100 2.07 8.97 -15.70
CA PRO A 100 3.16 8.00 -15.81
C PRO A 100 3.48 7.29 -14.47
N ASP A 101 3.00 7.84 -13.35
CA ASP A 101 3.34 7.39 -11.99
C ASP A 101 2.10 6.90 -11.20
N GLY A 102 0.90 6.88 -11.81
CA GLY A 102 -0.35 6.53 -11.14
C GLY A 102 -0.90 7.62 -10.19
N VAL A 103 -0.50 8.88 -10.39
CA VAL A 103 -0.89 10.04 -9.58
C VAL A 103 -1.80 10.96 -10.40
N SER A 104 -2.88 11.48 -9.81
CA SER A 104 -3.88 12.31 -10.50
C SER A 104 -3.32 13.63 -11.05
N THR A 105 -3.84 14.06 -12.21
CA THR A 105 -3.77 15.44 -12.69
C THR A 105 -4.75 16.31 -11.90
N ARG A 106 -4.34 17.51 -11.48
CA ARG A 106 -5.13 18.40 -10.63
C ARG A 106 -5.42 19.74 -11.30
N LEU A 107 -6.70 20.10 -11.38
CA LEU A 107 -7.17 21.39 -11.91
C LEU A 107 -7.71 22.25 -10.77
N PHE A 108 -7.16 23.44 -10.59
CA PHE A 108 -7.60 24.46 -9.65
C PHE A 108 -8.20 25.63 -10.44
N VAL A 109 -9.52 25.84 -10.36
CA VAL A 109 -10.21 26.81 -11.23
C VAL A 109 -11.22 27.67 -10.46
N ASN A 110 -11.30 28.99 -10.65
CA ASN A 110 -12.32 29.77 -9.92
C ASN A 110 -13.74 29.54 -10.45
N SER A 111 -13.86 29.21 -11.73
CA SER A 111 -15.14 28.91 -12.37
C SER A 111 -14.94 27.87 -13.47
N LEU A 112 -15.85 26.90 -13.55
CA LEU A 112 -15.83 25.83 -14.54
C LEU A 112 -17.14 25.83 -15.34
N GLU A 113 -17.03 25.95 -16.65
CA GLU A 113 -18.18 25.82 -17.56
C GLU A 113 -17.85 24.83 -18.67
N ILE A 114 -18.70 23.82 -18.85
CA ILE A 114 -18.63 22.92 -20.02
C ILE A 114 -20.00 22.94 -20.72
N ASP A 115 -20.02 23.38 -21.98
CA ASP A 115 -21.20 23.35 -22.83
C ASP A 115 -20.89 22.59 -24.13
N HIS A 116 -21.56 21.47 -24.41
CA HIS A 116 -21.27 20.60 -25.56
C HIS A 116 -19.78 20.18 -25.64
N GLY A 117 -19.21 19.68 -24.53
CA GLY A 117 -17.79 19.34 -24.46
C GLY A 117 -17.46 18.12 -23.59
N SER A 118 -16.22 17.65 -23.68
CA SER A 118 -15.70 16.57 -22.83
C SER A 118 -14.37 16.89 -22.15
N LEU A 119 -14.24 16.35 -20.95
CA LEU A 119 -13.06 16.46 -20.09
C LEU A 119 -12.68 15.09 -19.56
N ASN A 120 -11.46 14.64 -19.85
CA ASN A 120 -10.92 13.33 -19.42
C ASN A 120 -11.81 12.12 -19.78
N TRP A 121 -12.63 12.22 -20.82
CA TRP A 121 -13.58 11.16 -21.17
C TRP A 121 -12.92 9.82 -21.59
N ASN A 122 -11.65 9.86 -21.97
CA ASN A 122 -10.87 8.69 -22.37
C ASN A 122 -9.97 8.11 -21.25
N GLY A 123 -9.93 8.73 -20.07
CA GLY A 123 -9.13 8.30 -18.91
C GLY A 123 -9.94 7.57 -17.85
N ALA A 124 -9.32 7.23 -16.72
CA ALA A 124 -10.00 6.74 -15.52
C ALA A 124 -10.47 7.93 -14.65
N PRO A 125 -11.52 7.78 -13.83
CA PRO A 125 -11.96 8.83 -12.90
C PRO A 125 -10.87 9.30 -11.94
N GLU A 126 -10.01 8.40 -11.45
CA GLU A 126 -8.90 8.72 -10.55
C GLU A 126 -7.76 9.51 -11.22
N ASP A 127 -7.72 9.59 -12.56
CA ASP A 127 -6.67 10.33 -13.28
C ASP A 127 -6.85 11.86 -13.17
N LEU A 128 -8.04 12.34 -12.79
CA LEU A 128 -8.38 13.76 -12.76
C LEU A 128 -9.06 14.18 -11.45
N VAL A 129 -8.46 15.14 -10.76
CA VAL A 129 -9.06 15.86 -9.63
C VAL A 129 -9.30 17.32 -10.05
N ILE A 130 -10.52 17.81 -9.85
CA ILE A 130 -10.95 19.16 -10.21
C ILE A 130 -11.45 19.86 -8.95
N ILE A 131 -10.81 20.97 -8.60
CA ILE A 131 -11.17 21.85 -7.50
C ILE A 131 -11.65 23.17 -8.11
N VAL A 132 -12.93 23.46 -7.92
CA VAL A 132 -13.59 24.68 -8.41
C VAL A 132 -13.85 25.59 -7.21
N TYR A 133 -13.34 26.83 -7.18
CA TYR A 133 -13.53 27.79 -6.07
C TYR A 133 -14.84 28.60 -6.16
N GLY A 134 -15.76 28.16 -7.00
CA GLY A 134 -17.03 28.82 -7.33
C GLY A 134 -17.91 27.83 -8.07
N ASP A 135 -18.74 28.31 -9.00
CA ASP A 135 -19.69 27.46 -9.70
C ASP A 135 -19.04 26.49 -10.70
N ALA A 136 -19.55 25.25 -10.74
CA ALA A 136 -19.29 24.28 -11.78
C ALA A 136 -20.57 23.97 -12.57
N VAL A 137 -20.63 24.46 -13.82
CA VAL A 137 -21.81 24.36 -14.68
C VAL A 137 -21.54 23.46 -15.88
N PHE A 138 -22.38 22.44 -16.04
CA PHE A 138 -22.27 21.46 -17.13
C PHE A 138 -23.57 21.40 -17.94
N THR A 139 -23.46 21.63 -19.25
CA THR A 139 -24.57 21.56 -20.21
C THR A 139 -24.18 20.64 -21.36
N GLN A 140 -24.92 19.54 -21.58
CA GLN A 140 -24.61 18.56 -22.63
C GLN A 140 -23.12 18.09 -22.64
N ALA A 141 -22.60 17.68 -21.48
CA ALA A 141 -21.17 17.43 -21.28
C ALA A 141 -20.83 15.96 -20.95
N LYS A 142 -19.58 15.55 -21.17
CA LYS A 142 -19.07 14.21 -20.78
C LYS A 142 -17.77 14.30 -19.97
N ILE A 143 -17.77 13.78 -18.75
CA ILE A 143 -16.66 13.95 -17.81
C ILE A 143 -16.32 12.65 -17.09
N LYS A 144 -15.03 12.37 -16.94
CA LYS A 144 -14.54 11.41 -15.93
C LYS A 144 -13.58 12.11 -14.96
N GLY A 145 -13.85 12.03 -13.67
CA GLY A 145 -13.02 12.71 -12.69
C GLY A 145 -13.62 12.78 -11.29
N ILE A 146 -12.83 13.30 -10.36
CA ILE A 146 -13.23 13.67 -9.00
C ILE A 146 -13.39 15.19 -8.97
N LEU A 147 -14.61 15.68 -8.80
CA LEU A 147 -14.95 17.10 -8.82
C LEU A 147 -15.43 17.55 -7.44
N TYR A 148 -14.77 18.56 -6.87
CA TYR A 148 -15.33 19.37 -5.80
C TYR A 148 -15.48 20.82 -6.26
N ALA A 149 -16.65 21.40 -6.06
CA ALA A 149 -16.89 22.84 -6.20
C ALA A 149 -17.19 23.45 -4.83
N ASP A 150 -16.62 24.62 -4.56
CA ASP A 150 -16.83 25.39 -3.32
C ASP A 150 -18.25 25.98 -3.26
N ASP A 151 -18.91 26.20 -4.40
CA ASP A 151 -20.27 26.74 -4.51
C ASP A 151 -21.19 25.69 -5.19
N ASP A 152 -22.08 26.09 -6.11
CA ASP A 152 -23.02 25.22 -6.79
C ASP A 152 -22.37 24.28 -7.86
N VAL A 153 -22.86 23.04 -7.93
CA VAL A 153 -22.68 22.15 -9.09
C VAL A 153 -24.02 21.98 -9.82
N SER A 154 -24.08 22.39 -11.08
CA SER A 154 -25.30 22.33 -11.89
C SER A 154 -25.11 21.50 -13.17
N LEU A 155 -25.89 20.43 -13.31
CA LEU A 155 -25.93 19.57 -14.50
C LEU A 155 -27.25 19.78 -15.26
N THR A 156 -27.19 20.20 -16.52
CA THR A 156 -28.40 20.40 -17.36
C THR A 156 -28.29 19.77 -18.75
N GLY A 157 -29.41 19.29 -19.30
CA GLY A 157 -29.44 18.68 -20.63
C GLY A 157 -29.03 17.20 -20.63
N GLN A 158 -28.06 16.81 -21.46
CA GLN A 158 -27.53 15.44 -21.55
C GLN A 158 -26.10 15.36 -21.00
N VAL A 159 -25.96 15.33 -19.67
CA VAL A 159 -24.64 15.18 -19.04
C VAL A 159 -24.33 13.72 -18.73
N GLN A 160 -23.13 13.26 -19.02
CA GLN A 160 -22.58 11.97 -18.57
C GLN A 160 -21.38 12.21 -17.67
N PHE A 161 -21.48 11.83 -16.40
CA PHE A 161 -20.39 11.96 -15.45
C PHE A 161 -20.07 10.60 -14.83
N GLU A 162 -18.81 10.19 -14.83
CA GLU A 162 -18.32 8.96 -14.19
C GLU A 162 -17.17 9.30 -13.23
N GLY A 163 -17.34 9.01 -11.95
CA GLY A 163 -16.42 9.44 -10.90
C GLY A 163 -17.14 9.99 -9.69
N LEU A 164 -16.60 11.05 -9.09
CA LEU A 164 -17.11 11.62 -7.84
C LEU A 164 -17.46 13.10 -8.01
N ILE A 165 -18.57 13.53 -7.41
CA ILE A 165 -19.02 14.93 -7.40
C ILE A 165 -19.34 15.31 -5.96
N ALA A 166 -18.91 16.49 -5.54
CA ALA A 166 -19.37 17.15 -4.34
C ALA A 166 -19.47 18.67 -4.59
N ALA A 167 -20.47 19.30 -3.99
CA ALA A 167 -20.71 20.74 -4.05
C ALA A 167 -20.64 21.34 -2.64
N GLY A 168 -20.14 22.56 -2.53
CA GLY A 168 -20.07 23.27 -1.27
C GLY A 168 -21.44 23.79 -0.85
N ASP A 169 -22.22 24.35 -1.78
CA ASP A 169 -23.62 24.78 -1.58
C ASP A 169 -24.60 23.76 -2.19
N ASP A 170 -25.14 23.95 -3.40
CA ASP A 170 -26.17 23.05 -3.94
C ASP A 170 -25.65 22.13 -5.07
N TYR A 171 -26.17 20.90 -5.10
CA TYR A 171 -25.98 19.98 -6.22
C TYR A 171 -27.33 19.79 -6.95
N LYS A 172 -27.42 20.32 -8.17
CA LYS A 172 -28.61 20.25 -9.01
C LYS A 172 -28.34 19.43 -10.27
N ALA A 173 -29.14 18.39 -10.50
CA ALA A 173 -29.13 17.62 -11.74
C ALA A 173 -30.51 17.62 -12.41
N GLU A 174 -30.62 18.30 -13.56
CA GLU A 174 -31.84 18.43 -14.35
C GLU A 174 -31.65 17.87 -15.78
N GLY A 175 -32.75 17.50 -16.45
CA GLY A 175 -32.71 16.91 -17.78
C GLY A 175 -32.41 15.40 -17.79
N ASN A 176 -31.78 14.90 -18.85
CA ASN A 176 -31.37 13.50 -19.03
C ASN A 176 -29.91 13.29 -18.59
N SER A 177 -29.53 13.85 -17.44
CA SER A 177 -28.18 13.73 -16.87
C SER A 177 -28.00 12.37 -16.19
N ASN A 178 -26.87 11.71 -16.41
CA ASN A 178 -26.51 10.42 -15.83
C ASN A 178 -25.18 10.54 -15.07
N VAL A 179 -25.20 10.31 -13.76
CA VAL A 179 -24.02 10.33 -12.89
C VAL A 179 -23.76 8.92 -12.35
N MET A 180 -22.63 8.34 -12.74
CA MET A 180 -22.16 7.04 -12.29
C MET A 180 -21.11 7.26 -11.18
N VAL A 181 -21.55 7.15 -9.93
CA VAL A 181 -20.66 7.34 -8.77
C VAL A 181 -19.73 6.15 -8.59
N ASP A 182 -18.43 6.40 -8.71
CA ASP A 182 -17.33 5.45 -8.52
C ASP A 182 -16.53 5.78 -7.25
N LEU A 183 -16.84 5.10 -6.14
CA LEU A 183 -16.19 5.34 -4.85
C LEU A 183 -14.76 4.79 -4.79
N ASP A 184 -14.39 3.85 -5.67
CA ASP A 184 -13.03 3.28 -5.72
C ASP A 184 -12.02 4.30 -6.24
N ALA A 185 -12.49 5.35 -6.93
CA ALA A 185 -11.67 6.49 -7.35
C ALA A 185 -11.15 7.30 -6.15
N LEU A 186 -11.82 7.24 -4.99
CA LEU A 186 -11.43 7.97 -3.78
C LEU A 186 -10.10 7.50 -3.21
N ASP A 187 -9.90 6.18 -3.18
CA ASP A 187 -8.71 5.54 -2.63
C ASP A 187 -7.48 5.71 -3.54
N LYS A 188 -7.71 6.02 -4.82
CA LYS A 188 -6.67 6.12 -5.86
C LYS A 188 -6.37 7.55 -6.29
N GLY A 189 -7.32 8.47 -6.08
CA GLY A 189 -7.17 9.87 -6.45
C GLY A 189 -6.29 10.66 -5.49
N ASP A 190 -5.43 11.54 -6.03
CA ASP A 190 -4.70 12.53 -5.24
C ASP A 190 -5.58 13.76 -4.97
N LEU A 191 -6.34 13.68 -3.89
CA LEU A 191 -7.34 14.67 -3.49
C LEU A 191 -6.74 16.01 -3.01
N SER A 192 -5.44 16.25 -3.21
CA SER A 192 -4.79 17.54 -2.92
C SER A 192 -4.89 17.99 -1.47
N GLY A 193 -5.16 17.05 -0.55
CA GLY A 193 -5.42 17.37 0.85
C GLY A 193 -6.71 18.19 1.04
N ILE A 194 -7.74 18.02 0.20
CA ILE A 194 -9.10 18.52 0.50
C ILE A 194 -9.79 17.66 1.59
N CYS A 195 -9.35 16.41 1.76
CA CYS A 195 -9.89 15.43 2.69
C CYS A 195 -8.87 14.30 2.97
N GLU A 196 -9.06 13.47 4.01
CA GLU A 196 -8.16 12.35 4.38
C GLU A 196 -8.65 10.96 3.89
N ASN A 197 -7.72 10.15 3.36
CA ASN A 197 -7.90 8.75 2.92
C ASN A 197 -7.39 7.69 3.93
N ALA A 198 -6.98 8.09 5.14
CA ALA A 198 -6.50 7.14 6.17
C ALA A 198 -7.69 6.55 6.97
N PRO A 199 -7.65 5.26 7.36
CA PRO A 199 -8.71 4.69 8.19
C PRO A 199 -8.82 5.46 9.51
N PRO A 200 -10.04 5.71 10.02
CA PRO A 200 -10.25 6.47 11.24
C PRO A 200 -9.54 5.80 12.42
N LEU A 201 -8.75 6.58 13.16
CA LEU A 201 -8.08 6.08 14.36
C LEU A 201 -9.09 6.04 15.52
N LEU A 202 -9.21 4.88 16.16
CA LEU A 202 -9.77 4.74 17.50
C LEU A 202 -8.84 3.83 18.31
N ALA A 203 -7.98 4.42 19.13
CA ALA A 203 -7.00 3.69 19.94
C ALA A 203 -7.22 3.99 21.42
N PHE A 204 -7.05 3.00 22.27
CA PHE A 204 -7.26 3.15 23.70
C PHE A 204 -6.40 2.18 24.50
N GLY A 205 -6.10 2.55 25.74
CA GLY A 205 -5.28 1.73 26.62
C GLY A 205 -4.99 2.42 27.94
N THR A 206 -3.95 1.95 28.64
CA THR A 206 -3.48 2.54 29.89
C THR A 206 -2.03 2.97 29.71
N ALA A 207 -1.76 4.27 29.85
CA ALA A 207 -0.42 4.82 29.84
C ALA A 207 0.19 4.76 31.25
N GLN A 208 1.43 4.27 31.36
CA GLN A 208 2.18 4.33 32.61
C GLN A 208 2.77 5.72 32.80
N LEU A 209 2.79 6.18 34.05
CA LEU A 209 3.39 7.44 34.43
C LEU A 209 4.62 7.16 35.32
N ASP A 210 5.73 7.83 35.03
CA ASP A 210 6.95 7.71 35.82
C ASP A 210 6.80 8.33 37.22
N SER A 211 7.85 8.25 38.05
CA SER A 211 7.83 8.84 39.39
C SER A 211 7.67 10.37 39.41
N ASN A 212 7.87 11.03 38.26
CA ASN A 212 7.66 12.47 38.07
C ASN A 212 6.28 12.78 37.47
N GLY A 213 5.47 11.76 37.20
CA GLY A 213 4.15 11.88 36.59
C GLY A 213 4.17 12.08 35.07
N ASN A 214 5.27 11.79 34.38
CA ASN A 214 5.36 11.89 32.91
C ASN A 214 5.07 10.54 32.25
N GLY A 215 4.45 10.56 31.09
CA GLY A 215 4.26 9.38 30.25
C GLY A 215 4.11 9.75 28.79
N SER A 216 3.94 8.75 27.95
CA SER A 216 3.72 8.92 26.51
C SER A 216 2.71 7.92 25.99
N VAL A 217 1.98 8.32 24.95
CA VAL A 217 1.09 7.45 24.17
C VAL A 217 1.59 7.44 22.74
N SER A 218 1.80 6.27 22.15
CA SER A 218 2.25 6.13 20.75
C SER A 218 1.11 5.64 19.87
N PHE A 219 1.14 6.03 18.60
CA PHE A 219 0.18 5.60 17.58
C PHE A 219 0.86 5.57 16.19
N GLU A 220 0.21 4.93 15.22
CA GLU A 220 0.69 4.90 13.84
C GLU A 220 0.85 6.31 13.27
N ALA A 221 1.80 6.51 12.35
CA ALA A 221 2.06 7.83 11.77
C ALA A 221 0.80 8.44 11.11
N ARG A 222 0.55 9.73 11.38
CA ARG A 222 -0.59 10.50 10.84
C ARG A 222 -0.17 11.90 10.42
N VAL A 223 -0.85 12.46 9.42
CA VAL A 223 -0.62 13.84 8.95
C VAL A 223 -1.24 14.85 9.92
N THR A 224 -2.42 14.56 10.46
CA THR A 224 -3.09 15.35 11.50
C THR A 224 -2.98 14.68 12.87
N PRO A 225 -2.90 15.44 13.98
CA PRO A 225 -2.80 14.86 15.31
C PRO A 225 -4.19 14.38 15.80
N PRO A 226 -4.35 13.12 16.24
CA PRO A 226 -5.61 12.63 16.81
C PRO A 226 -5.96 13.33 18.13
N VAL A 227 -7.23 13.35 18.53
CA VAL A 227 -7.69 13.95 19.81
C VAL A 227 -7.49 12.96 20.96
N LEU A 228 -6.73 13.38 21.99
CA LEU A 228 -6.50 12.56 23.18
C LEU A 228 -7.50 12.91 24.30
N PHE A 229 -8.06 11.92 24.97
CA PHE A 229 -8.86 12.03 26.19
C PHE A 229 -8.23 11.21 27.31
N LEU A 230 -8.19 11.80 28.50
CA LEU A 230 -7.57 11.20 29.68
C LEU A 230 -8.55 11.25 30.85
N THR A 231 -8.53 10.24 31.71
CA THR A 231 -9.32 10.27 32.95
C THR A 231 -8.44 9.87 34.14
N PRO A 232 -8.02 10.83 34.98
CA PRO A 232 -7.25 10.53 36.18
C PRO A 232 -8.06 9.72 37.19
N ALA A 233 -7.39 8.84 37.94
CA ALA A 233 -8.00 8.06 39.01
C ALA A 233 -7.75 8.66 40.40
N ILE A 234 -8.63 8.36 41.36
CA ILE A 234 -8.49 8.64 42.79
C ILE A 234 -8.72 7.35 43.58
N SER A 235 -7.98 7.15 44.68
CA SER A 235 -8.04 5.92 45.46
C SER A 235 -9.34 5.84 46.29
N PRO A 236 -10.11 4.75 46.21
CA PRO A 236 -11.36 4.61 46.95
C PRO A 236 -11.17 4.40 48.47
N THR A 237 -9.98 3.99 48.90
CA THR A 237 -9.68 3.70 50.31
C THR A 237 -9.13 4.91 51.07
N ASN A 238 -8.73 5.97 50.36
CA ASN A 238 -8.14 7.16 50.97
C ASN A 238 -8.54 8.47 50.24
N THR A 239 -9.76 8.49 49.70
CA THR A 239 -10.23 9.52 48.75
C THR A 239 -10.04 10.94 49.28
N ASN A 240 -10.50 11.22 50.51
CA ASN A 240 -10.44 12.55 51.12
C ASN A 240 -9.00 13.02 51.41
N ASN A 241 -8.04 12.11 51.54
CA ASN A 241 -6.65 12.44 51.87
C ASN A 241 -5.70 12.32 50.67
N GLN A 242 -6.21 12.17 49.45
CA GLN A 242 -5.40 12.24 48.24
C GLN A 242 -5.46 13.65 47.65
N GLY A 243 -4.32 14.27 47.41
CA GLY A 243 -4.26 15.63 46.86
C GLY A 243 -4.91 15.74 45.47
N ALA A 244 -5.37 16.96 45.16
CA ALA A 244 -6.01 17.28 43.88
C ALA A 244 -4.97 17.22 42.74
N THR A 245 -5.26 16.47 41.68
CA THR A 245 -4.38 16.34 40.51
C THR A 245 -5.19 15.88 39.28
N THR A 246 -4.65 16.14 38.10
CA THR A 246 -5.14 15.64 36.81
C THR A 246 -3.97 15.25 35.89
N VAL A 247 -4.26 14.80 34.67
CA VAL A 247 -3.26 14.54 33.63
C VAL A 247 -3.56 15.41 32.40
N ARG A 248 -2.53 15.95 31.76
CA ARG A 248 -2.63 16.82 30.59
C ARG A 248 -1.84 16.27 29.40
N VAL A 249 -2.24 16.72 28.20
CA VAL A 249 -1.39 16.71 27.00
C VAL A 249 -0.27 17.73 27.19
N VAL A 250 0.97 17.33 26.89
CA VAL A 250 2.15 18.22 26.89
C VAL A 250 2.43 18.70 25.48
N ASP A 251 2.68 17.75 24.57
CA ASP A 251 2.99 18.00 23.17
C ASP A 251 2.73 16.73 22.34
N TYR A 252 2.56 16.92 21.04
CA TYR A 252 2.49 15.82 20.07
C TYR A 252 3.88 15.58 19.47
N VAL A 253 4.28 14.31 19.40
CA VAL A 253 5.57 13.86 18.89
C VAL A 253 5.46 13.64 17.38
N GLN A 254 6.40 14.20 16.62
CA GLN A 254 6.53 14.01 15.18
C GLN A 254 7.78 13.19 14.82
N ASP A 255 7.72 12.43 13.74
CA ASP A 255 8.85 11.72 13.16
C ASP A 255 9.69 12.61 12.22
N SER A 256 10.69 12.03 11.56
CA SER A 256 11.57 12.74 10.61
C SER A 256 10.87 13.26 9.36
N ASN A 257 9.68 12.74 9.04
CA ASN A 257 8.87 13.12 7.88
C ASN A 257 7.80 14.17 8.26
N GLY A 258 7.77 14.60 9.53
CA GLY A 258 6.78 15.55 10.04
C GLY A 258 5.43 14.93 10.38
N GLN A 259 5.31 13.59 10.39
CA GLN A 259 4.07 12.90 10.75
C GLN A 259 3.99 12.71 12.27
N TYR A 260 2.79 12.84 12.84
CA TYR A 260 2.54 12.61 14.26
C TYR A 260 2.55 11.12 14.58
N VAL A 261 3.33 10.72 15.59
CA VAL A 261 3.55 9.33 16.01
C VAL A 261 3.31 9.10 17.50
N GLY A 262 3.05 10.15 18.27
CA GLY A 262 2.79 10.04 19.70
C GLY A 262 2.30 11.32 20.36
N VAL A 263 1.92 11.22 21.63
CA VAL A 263 1.59 12.34 22.52
C VAL A 263 2.31 12.16 23.84
N ASN A 264 3.04 13.18 24.28
CA ASN A 264 3.59 13.26 25.63
C ASN A 264 2.51 13.74 26.59
N ILE A 265 2.39 13.08 27.74
CA ILE A 265 1.42 13.41 28.79
C ILE A 265 2.13 13.63 30.12
N ALA A 266 1.55 14.48 30.97
CA ALA A 266 2.12 14.73 32.29
C ALA A 266 1.04 14.99 33.34
N GLN A 267 1.34 14.59 34.57
CA GLN A 267 0.59 14.98 35.75
C GLN A 267 0.59 16.50 35.89
N MET A 268 -0.56 17.05 36.27
CA MET A 268 -0.76 18.47 36.50
C MET A 268 -1.45 18.69 37.84
N ASP A 269 -0.69 19.24 38.78
CA ASP A 269 -1.21 19.62 40.09
C ASP A 269 -1.66 21.10 40.08
N PRO A 270 -2.80 21.45 40.69
CA PRO A 270 -3.19 22.83 40.88
C PRO A 270 -2.29 23.54 41.92
N PRO A 271 -2.25 24.89 41.88
CA PRO A 271 -1.71 25.69 42.97
C PRO A 271 -2.33 25.31 44.32
N ARG A 272 -1.55 25.42 45.39
CA ARG A 272 -1.93 24.96 46.72
C ARG A 272 -1.64 26.02 47.77
N ARG A 273 -2.57 26.21 48.71
CA ARG A 273 -2.32 26.98 49.93
C ARG A 273 -1.62 26.14 51.00
N SER A 274 -1.06 26.81 52.01
CA SER A 274 -0.55 26.13 53.21
C SER A 274 -1.67 25.33 53.90
N GLY A 275 -1.42 24.04 54.14
CA GLY A 275 -2.40 23.10 54.72
C GLY A 275 -3.17 22.25 53.70
N ALA A 276 -3.00 22.52 52.39
CA ALA A 276 -3.55 21.66 51.34
C ALA A 276 -2.84 20.29 51.28
N ILE A 277 -3.55 19.29 50.80
CA ILE A 277 -3.03 17.92 50.68
C ILE A 277 -2.10 17.85 49.46
N VAL A 278 -0.90 17.30 49.63
CA VAL A 278 0.07 17.11 48.55
C VAL A 278 -0.37 15.94 47.66
N PRO A 279 -0.52 16.13 46.33
CA PRO A 279 -0.77 15.03 45.42
C PRO A 279 0.42 14.07 45.40
N GLY A 280 0.12 12.78 45.46
CA GLY A 280 1.10 11.74 45.14
C GLY A 280 1.25 11.57 43.63
N ALA A 281 2.29 10.84 43.21
CA ALA A 281 2.44 10.44 41.83
C ALA A 281 1.28 9.53 41.40
N LEU A 282 0.65 9.83 40.27
CA LEU A 282 -0.23 8.91 39.57
C LEU A 282 0.64 7.82 38.94
N GLY A 283 0.30 6.54 39.14
CA GLY A 283 1.05 5.42 38.54
C GLY A 283 0.67 5.14 37.09
N SER A 284 -0.59 5.43 36.71
CA SER A 284 -1.09 5.22 35.35
C SER A 284 -2.36 6.03 35.07
N VAL A 285 -2.73 6.14 33.79
CA VAL A 285 -3.95 6.80 33.32
C VAL A 285 -4.52 6.08 32.11
N ASP A 286 -5.85 5.93 32.06
CA ASP A 286 -6.53 5.38 30.88
C ASP A 286 -6.63 6.46 29.81
N TYR A 287 -6.29 6.12 28.56
CA TYR A 287 -6.27 7.04 27.43
C TYR A 287 -7.18 6.56 26.29
N LEU A 288 -7.82 7.52 25.62
CA LEU A 288 -8.58 7.32 24.40
C LEU A 288 -8.09 8.31 23.35
N LEU A 289 -7.74 7.80 22.18
CA LEU A 289 -7.30 8.53 21.00
C LEU A 289 -8.32 8.31 19.90
N ALA A 290 -8.80 9.39 19.29
CA ALA A 290 -9.69 9.32 18.15
C ALA A 290 -9.34 10.35 17.08
N SER A 291 -9.45 9.99 15.80
CA SER A 291 -9.46 10.98 14.71
C SER A 291 -10.66 11.91 14.85
N GLU A 292 -10.54 13.17 14.41
CA GLU A 292 -11.70 14.07 14.30
C GLU A 292 -12.70 13.51 13.28
N GLY A 293 -13.98 13.86 13.44
CA GLY A 293 -15.08 13.40 12.58
C GLY A 293 -16.13 12.55 13.29
N ILE A 294 -17.09 12.04 12.50
CA ILE A 294 -18.18 11.18 12.97
C ILE A 294 -17.83 9.71 12.68
N HIS A 295 -17.73 8.91 13.73
CA HIS A 295 -17.40 7.48 13.65
C HIS A 295 -18.63 6.66 13.99
N ARG A 296 -19.00 5.71 13.12
CA ARG A 296 -20.15 4.83 13.32
C ARG A 296 -19.70 3.38 13.35
N TYR A 297 -19.91 2.72 14.47
CA TYR A 297 -19.57 1.32 14.68
C TYR A 297 -20.83 0.51 14.96
N SER A 298 -20.89 -0.69 14.38
CA SER A 298 -22.05 -1.56 14.45
C SER A 298 -21.72 -2.87 15.16
N GLY A 299 -22.74 -3.43 15.81
CA GLY A 299 -22.72 -4.70 16.51
C GLY A 299 -23.75 -5.68 15.96
N PRO A 300 -23.83 -6.90 16.52
CA PRO A 300 -24.93 -7.80 16.23
C PRO A 300 -26.27 -7.22 16.70
N GLY A 301 -27.31 -7.37 15.88
CA GLY A 301 -28.64 -6.85 16.19
C GLY A 301 -28.76 -5.34 15.95
N ASN A 302 -29.22 -4.60 16.97
CA ASN A 302 -29.40 -3.14 16.92
C ASN A 302 -28.32 -2.39 17.71
N ASP A 303 -27.24 -3.07 18.09
CA ASP A 303 -26.13 -2.46 18.84
C ASP A 303 -25.36 -1.52 17.91
N GLN A 304 -25.19 -0.27 18.35
CA GLN A 304 -24.51 0.78 17.61
C GLN A 304 -23.77 1.70 18.56
N LEU A 305 -22.59 2.15 18.14
CA LEU A 305 -21.83 3.20 18.81
C LEU A 305 -21.55 4.30 17.79
N VAL A 306 -21.93 5.53 18.14
CA VAL A 306 -21.65 6.71 17.33
C VAL A 306 -20.79 7.66 18.14
N LEU A 307 -19.65 8.07 17.59
CA LEU A 307 -18.73 9.04 18.21
C LEU A 307 -18.63 10.26 17.31
N GLU A 308 -18.80 11.46 17.84
CA GLU A 308 -18.48 12.70 17.15
C GLU A 308 -17.32 13.39 17.88
N VAL A 309 -16.19 13.52 17.19
CA VAL A 309 -14.92 13.97 17.76
C VAL A 309 -14.50 15.26 17.06
N GLY A 310 -14.14 16.28 17.84
CA GLY A 310 -13.69 17.56 17.28
C GLY A 310 -12.89 18.42 18.24
N ARG A 311 -12.42 19.57 17.74
CA ARG A 311 -11.69 20.58 18.50
C ARG A 311 -12.31 21.96 18.38
N ILE A 312 -12.16 22.77 19.43
CA ILE A 312 -12.45 24.21 19.39
C ILE A 312 -11.28 25.01 19.95
N SER A 313 -11.02 26.19 19.38
CA SER A 313 -10.07 27.16 19.93
C SER A 313 -10.81 28.20 20.78
N SER A 314 -10.68 28.12 22.10
CA SER A 314 -11.39 28.98 23.05
C SER A 314 -10.47 29.86 23.88
N GLY A 315 -10.88 31.11 24.09
CA GLY A 315 -10.36 32.01 25.14
C GLY A 315 -11.37 32.22 26.27
N ARG A 316 -12.47 31.47 26.27
CA ARG A 316 -13.51 31.55 27.30
C ARG A 316 -13.12 30.67 28.46
N TYR A 317 -13.33 31.18 29.66
CA TYR A 317 -13.06 30.43 30.86
C TYR A 317 -14.13 30.66 31.93
N GLN A 318 -14.15 29.79 32.92
CA GLN A 318 -14.86 29.95 34.18
C GLN A 318 -13.87 29.81 35.33
N GLY A 319 -14.08 30.58 36.39
CA GLY A 319 -13.24 30.55 37.58
C GLY A 319 -13.59 31.70 38.54
N LYS A 320 -13.09 31.62 39.76
CA LYS A 320 -13.42 32.56 40.85
C LYS A 320 -12.83 33.96 40.69
N ARG A 321 -11.83 34.15 39.80
CA ARG A 321 -11.17 35.44 39.54
C ARG A 321 -11.29 35.86 38.07
N ALA A 322 -11.55 37.15 37.84
CA ALA A 322 -11.63 37.73 36.50
C ALA A 322 -10.23 37.99 35.91
N GLY A 323 -10.02 37.64 34.64
CA GLY A 323 -8.85 37.93 33.82
C GLY A 323 -9.03 39.24 33.05
N ASP A 324 -7.92 39.79 32.56
CA ASP A 324 -7.87 41.03 31.79
C ASP A 324 -8.60 40.87 30.44
N SER A 325 -9.57 41.76 30.17
CA SER A 325 -10.46 41.70 28.99
C SER A 325 -9.83 42.18 27.69
N SER A 326 -8.55 42.57 27.68
CA SER A 326 -7.89 43.22 26.54
C SER A 326 -7.46 42.30 25.38
N LEU A 327 -7.57 40.98 25.50
CA LEU A 327 -7.14 39.99 24.48
C LEU A 327 -8.28 39.12 23.91
N GLY A 328 -9.56 39.47 24.13
CA GLY A 328 -10.70 38.62 23.75
C GLY A 328 -10.90 37.39 24.66
N ILE A 329 -10.09 37.30 25.71
CA ILE A 329 -10.19 36.34 26.82
C ILE A 329 -11.19 36.91 27.83
N SER A 330 -12.25 36.17 28.13
CA SER A 330 -13.32 36.66 29.00
C SER A 330 -14.12 35.51 29.61
N SER A 331 -14.76 35.76 30.74
CA SER A 331 -15.67 34.79 31.34
C SER A 331 -16.78 34.43 30.37
N GLY A 332 -16.99 33.14 30.09
CA GLY A 332 -18.01 32.73 29.14
C GLY A 332 -17.98 31.25 28.81
N TRP A 333 -18.67 30.90 27.73
CA TRP A 333 -18.82 29.54 27.22
C TRP A 333 -18.80 29.58 25.70
N GLU A 334 -18.19 28.57 25.09
CA GLU A 334 -18.33 28.28 23.67
C GLU A 334 -19.45 27.26 23.48
N THR A 335 -20.26 27.43 22.44
CA THR A 335 -21.28 26.43 22.06
C THR A 335 -20.70 25.54 20.97
N VAL A 336 -20.79 24.23 21.18
CA VAL A 336 -20.50 23.21 20.17
C VAL A 336 -21.83 22.59 19.76
N ASN A 337 -22.13 22.58 18.47
CA ASN A 337 -23.30 21.91 17.92
C ASN A 337 -22.88 20.53 17.42
N PHE A 338 -23.67 19.51 17.75
CA PHE A 338 -23.45 18.14 17.29
C PHE A 338 -24.12 17.94 15.94
N THR A 339 -23.39 17.35 15.00
CA THR A 339 -23.80 17.12 13.61
C THR A 339 -24.14 15.67 13.31
N ALA A 340 -23.82 14.73 14.21
CA ALA A 340 -24.10 13.30 14.06
C ALA A 340 -25.60 12.94 13.96
N GLY A 341 -26.50 13.87 14.32
CA GLY A 341 -27.95 13.69 14.17
C GLY A 341 -28.59 12.65 15.11
N GLU A 342 -27.84 12.20 16.13
CA GLU A 342 -28.28 11.18 17.07
C GLU A 342 -29.35 11.67 18.06
N ARG A 343 -30.22 10.75 18.49
CA ARG A 343 -31.27 11.05 19.49
C ARG A 343 -30.77 10.77 20.90
N GLY A 344 -31.09 11.66 21.83
CA GLY A 344 -30.72 11.52 23.25
C GLY A 344 -29.43 12.24 23.63
N THR A 345 -29.21 12.44 24.93
CA THR A 345 -28.04 13.17 25.44
C THR A 345 -26.79 12.29 25.34
N PRO A 346 -25.71 12.74 24.66
CA PRO A 346 -24.47 11.97 24.58
C PRO A 346 -23.73 11.90 25.91
N ALA A 347 -22.88 10.89 26.05
CA ALA A 347 -21.72 10.98 26.92
C ALA A 347 -20.74 11.97 26.31
N LEU A 348 -20.42 13.05 27.01
CA LEU A 348 -19.51 14.08 26.51
C LEU A 348 -18.20 14.00 27.26
N LEU A 349 -17.12 13.72 26.53
CA LEU A 349 -15.76 13.77 27.03
C LEU A 349 -15.09 15.05 26.55
N THR A 350 -14.22 15.62 27.38
CA THR A 350 -13.52 16.87 27.08
C THR A 350 -12.10 16.82 27.60
N GLN A 351 -11.15 17.38 26.85
CA GLN A 351 -9.74 17.39 27.24
C GLN A 351 -9.01 18.60 26.62
N MET A 352 -8.17 19.27 27.41
CA MET A 352 -7.25 20.28 26.90
C MET A 352 -6.23 19.63 25.94
N GLN A 353 -6.16 20.11 24.70
CA GLN A 353 -5.25 19.62 23.66
C GLN A 353 -4.01 20.50 23.50
N SER A 354 -4.07 21.75 23.94
CA SER A 354 -2.93 22.67 24.01
C SER A 354 -2.69 23.14 25.44
N LEU A 355 -1.49 23.66 25.70
CA LEU A 355 -1.07 24.10 27.02
C LEU A 355 -0.68 25.58 27.05
N GLU A 356 -1.07 26.28 28.11
CA GLU A 356 -0.33 27.45 28.58
C GLU A 356 0.69 27.05 29.65
N PRO A 357 2.00 27.18 29.38
CA PRO A 357 3.01 26.81 30.37
C PRO A 357 2.82 27.53 31.71
N GLY A 358 2.78 26.76 32.80
CA GLY A 358 2.71 27.28 34.16
C GLY A 358 1.31 27.63 34.68
N LEU A 359 0.24 27.39 33.90
CA LEU A 359 -1.14 27.55 34.36
C LEU A 359 -1.81 26.20 34.61
N PHE A 360 -2.64 26.13 35.65
CA PHE A 360 -3.56 25.03 35.86
C PHE A 360 -4.84 25.26 35.07
N GLN A 361 -5.18 24.32 34.20
CA GLN A 361 -6.29 24.42 33.26
C GLN A 361 -6.97 23.06 33.10
N THR A 362 -8.27 22.99 33.37
CA THR A 362 -9.10 21.84 32.99
C THR A 362 -10.19 22.28 32.03
N VAL A 363 -11.07 21.36 31.64
CA VAL A 363 -12.26 21.66 30.82
C VAL A 363 -13.50 21.26 31.59
N THR A 364 -14.55 22.05 31.45
CA THR A 364 -15.88 21.70 31.95
C THR A 364 -16.94 21.96 30.88
N ALA A 365 -18.04 21.24 30.98
CA ALA A 365 -19.18 21.36 30.08
C ALA A 365 -20.47 21.65 30.86
N ARG A 366 -21.43 22.26 30.17
CA ARG A 366 -22.81 22.38 30.65
C ARG A 366 -23.81 22.33 29.51
N SER A 367 -25.09 22.26 29.86
CA SER A 367 -26.20 22.31 28.90
C SER A 367 -26.07 21.25 27.79
N VAL A 368 -25.54 20.07 28.13
CA VAL A 368 -25.38 18.97 27.19
C VAL A 368 -26.76 18.45 26.80
N SER A 369 -27.09 18.60 25.53
CA SER A 369 -28.33 18.15 24.91
C SER A 369 -28.01 17.19 23.77
N SER A 370 -29.02 16.68 23.07
CA SER A 370 -28.80 15.81 21.91
C SER A 370 -28.12 16.53 20.73
N GLY A 371 -28.26 17.86 20.61
CA GLY A 371 -27.76 18.62 19.47
C GLY A 371 -26.66 19.64 19.79
N SER A 372 -26.32 19.86 21.06
CA SER A 372 -25.29 20.82 21.43
C SER A 372 -24.78 20.64 22.86
N ALA A 373 -23.60 21.18 23.13
CA ALA A 373 -23.06 21.38 24.47
C ALA A 373 -22.38 22.76 24.59
N GLN A 374 -22.21 23.24 25.82
CA GLN A 374 -21.41 24.43 26.10
C GLN A 374 -20.12 24.04 26.81
N LEU A 375 -18.98 24.45 26.28
CA LEU A 375 -17.63 24.12 26.77
C LEU A 375 -16.89 25.38 27.21
N THR A 376 -15.98 25.25 28.18
CA THR A 376 -15.14 26.35 28.64
C THR A 376 -13.90 25.84 29.37
N ILE A 377 -12.86 26.65 29.42
CA ILE A 377 -11.67 26.38 30.24
C ILE A 377 -12.04 26.58 31.71
N GLU A 378 -11.76 25.61 32.56
CA GLU A 378 -12.00 25.69 34.00
C GLU A 378 -10.69 26.03 34.73
N HIS A 379 -10.70 27.16 35.43
CA HIS A 379 -9.63 27.57 36.34
C HIS A 379 -9.98 27.32 37.80
N SER A 380 -11.21 26.90 38.12
CA SER A 380 -11.64 26.57 39.47
C SER A 380 -11.45 27.80 40.37
N GLU A 381 -10.82 27.66 41.54
CA GLU A 381 -10.51 28.79 42.42
C GLU A 381 -9.15 29.46 42.12
N THR A 382 -8.40 28.94 41.16
CA THR A 382 -7.03 29.38 40.89
C THR A 382 -7.00 30.76 40.21
N SER A 383 -5.93 31.53 40.44
CA SER A 383 -5.67 32.77 39.73
C SER A 383 -4.82 32.50 38.50
N ALA A 384 -5.38 32.65 37.30
CA ALA A 384 -4.68 32.45 36.06
C ALA A 384 -5.15 33.47 35.02
N GLN A 385 -4.22 33.98 34.21
CA GLN A 385 -4.51 34.81 33.05
C GLN A 385 -4.00 34.09 31.82
N LEU A 386 -4.92 33.69 30.95
CA LEU A 386 -4.56 33.17 29.63
C LEU A 386 -3.88 34.30 28.85
N THR A 387 -2.77 34.01 28.16
CA THR A 387 -2.14 34.94 27.21
C THR A 387 -2.46 34.60 25.76
N ARG A 388 -3.01 33.41 25.51
CA ARG A 388 -3.53 32.96 24.21
C ARG A 388 -4.74 32.04 24.36
N LYS A 389 -5.53 31.92 23.30
CA LYS A 389 -6.59 30.91 23.19
C LYS A 389 -5.99 29.50 23.30
N GLN A 390 -6.76 28.57 23.84
CA GLN A 390 -6.38 27.17 23.98
C GLN A 390 -7.30 26.27 23.15
N THR A 391 -6.76 25.13 22.75
CA THR A 391 -7.49 24.10 22.03
C THR A 391 -8.14 23.12 23.01
N ILE A 392 -9.46 23.01 22.94
CA ILE A 392 -10.28 22.04 23.69
C ILE A 392 -10.73 20.96 22.72
N GLY A 393 -10.44 19.70 23.02
CA GLY A 393 -11.00 18.54 22.32
C GLY A 393 -12.30 18.10 22.99
N TYR A 394 -13.28 17.68 22.18
CA TYR A 394 -14.53 17.09 22.65
C TYR A 394 -14.83 15.78 21.92
N LEU A 395 -15.50 14.87 22.61
CA LEU A 395 -16.05 13.65 22.04
C LEU A 395 -17.45 13.42 22.59
N ALA A 396 -18.44 13.42 21.72
CA ALA A 396 -19.82 13.06 22.04
C ALA A 396 -20.08 11.61 21.61
N ALA A 397 -20.47 10.75 22.55
CA ALA A 397 -20.72 9.33 22.31
C ALA A 397 -22.17 8.95 22.58
N TRP A 398 -22.77 8.22 21.64
CA TRP A 398 -24.12 7.65 21.74
C TRP A 398 -24.08 6.14 21.56
N GLY A 399 -24.94 5.44 22.31
CA GLY A 399 -25.14 4.01 22.18
C GLY A 399 -24.14 3.16 22.96
N GLY A 400 -23.92 1.94 22.48
CA GLY A 400 -23.22 0.87 23.18
C GLY A 400 -23.84 -0.50 22.88
N GLY A 401 -23.30 -1.53 23.51
CA GLY A 401 -23.62 -2.93 23.21
C GLY A 401 -22.36 -3.73 22.89
N GLN A 402 -22.52 -4.81 22.14
CA GLN A 402 -21.41 -5.58 21.58
C GLN A 402 -20.98 -4.92 20.27
N ILE A 403 -19.92 -4.13 20.27
CA ILE A 403 -19.52 -3.29 19.14
C ILE A 403 -18.25 -3.84 18.50
N THR A 404 -18.23 -3.99 17.19
CA THR A 404 -17.00 -4.29 16.44
C THR A 404 -16.26 -2.99 16.18
N LEU A 405 -15.08 -2.84 16.80
CA LEU A 405 -14.24 -1.64 16.67
C LEU A 405 -13.28 -1.76 15.47
N PRO A 406 -12.53 -0.71 15.09
CA PRO A 406 -11.61 -0.75 13.94
C PRO A 406 -10.56 -1.86 13.98
N ASP A 407 -10.25 -2.42 15.15
CA ASP A 407 -9.35 -3.57 15.31
C ASP A 407 -9.98 -4.90 14.85
N GLY A 408 -11.23 -4.89 14.38
CA GLY A 408 -11.99 -6.06 13.96
C GLY A 408 -12.51 -6.91 15.13
N VAL A 409 -12.31 -6.47 16.38
CA VAL A 409 -12.71 -7.22 17.58
C VAL A 409 -14.03 -6.69 18.10
N THR A 410 -15.02 -7.58 18.25
CA THR A 410 -16.27 -7.26 18.94
C THR A 410 -16.05 -7.23 20.45
N ARG A 411 -16.42 -6.13 21.08
CA ARG A 411 -16.21 -5.84 22.51
C ARG A 411 -17.47 -5.27 23.13
N GLN A 412 -17.70 -5.53 24.43
CA GLN A 412 -18.72 -4.76 25.16
C GLN A 412 -18.30 -3.30 25.24
N VAL A 413 -19.20 -2.38 24.89
CA VAL A 413 -19.03 -0.92 25.00
C VAL A 413 -20.25 -0.32 25.68
N ALA A 414 -20.06 0.71 26.49
CA ALA A 414 -21.14 1.50 27.07
C ALA A 414 -20.79 2.99 27.05
N ALA A 415 -21.63 3.80 26.40
CA ALA A 415 -21.62 5.25 26.54
C ALA A 415 -22.88 5.69 27.28
N GLY A 416 -22.75 6.62 28.24
CA GLY A 416 -23.90 7.12 28.97
C GLY A 416 -23.60 8.29 29.91
N THR A 417 -24.56 8.56 30.80
CA THR A 417 -24.40 9.57 31.84
C THR A 417 -24.55 8.95 33.23
N GLY A 418 -23.84 9.53 34.20
CA GLY A 418 -23.93 9.19 35.62
C GLY A 418 -24.00 10.43 36.49
N LEU A 419 -24.01 10.22 37.80
CA LEU A 419 -23.95 11.27 38.82
C LEU A 419 -22.75 11.07 39.75
N THR A 420 -22.19 12.17 40.26
CA THR A 420 -21.16 12.10 41.32
C THR A 420 -21.76 11.83 42.70
N HIS A 421 -23.00 12.26 42.94
CA HIS A 421 -23.84 11.87 44.08
C HIS A 421 -25.31 12.26 43.83
N ASP A 422 -26.21 11.85 44.72
CA ASP A 422 -27.64 12.14 44.60
C ASP A 422 -27.94 13.65 44.46
N ARG A 423 -28.82 14.00 43.52
CA ARG A 423 -29.22 15.39 43.28
C ARG A 423 -29.82 16.02 44.54
N GLY A 424 -29.36 17.21 44.90
CA GLY A 424 -29.87 17.97 46.04
C GLY A 424 -29.19 19.32 46.20
N SER A 425 -29.57 20.06 47.25
CA SER A 425 -29.04 21.39 47.56
C SER A 425 -27.85 21.37 48.54
N ARG A 426 -27.23 20.21 48.76
CA ARG A 426 -26.08 20.04 49.66
C ARG A 426 -24.86 19.59 48.87
N THR A 427 -23.71 20.12 49.26
CA THR A 427 -22.41 19.62 48.79
C THR A 427 -22.03 18.34 49.54
N ARG A 428 -21.18 17.51 48.92
CA ARG A 428 -20.68 16.24 49.48
C ARG A 428 -19.18 16.12 49.30
N ASP A 429 -18.51 15.59 50.32
CA ASP A 429 -17.07 15.32 50.26
C ASP A 429 -16.73 14.22 49.24
N LEU A 430 -15.45 14.11 48.89
CA LEU A 430 -15.00 13.17 47.86
C LEU A 430 -15.27 11.71 48.23
N GLN A 431 -15.16 11.35 49.51
CA GLN A 431 -15.47 9.99 49.94
C GLN A 431 -16.95 9.64 49.75
N THR A 432 -17.86 10.56 50.06
CA THR A 432 -19.29 10.34 49.82
C THR A 432 -19.57 10.22 48.31
N GLN A 433 -18.94 11.06 47.49
CA GLN A 433 -19.05 10.98 46.03
C GLN A 433 -18.50 9.64 45.50
N CYS A 434 -17.33 9.20 45.98
CA CYS A 434 -16.72 7.94 45.59
C CYS A 434 -17.57 6.71 45.96
N ASN A 435 -18.36 6.80 47.04
CA ASN A 435 -19.26 5.73 47.47
C ASN A 435 -20.58 5.71 46.67
N HIS A 436 -20.85 6.71 45.84
CA HIS A 436 -22.03 6.74 44.98
C HIS A 436 -21.76 5.97 43.68
N LEU A 437 -22.28 4.74 43.61
CA LEU A 437 -22.10 3.84 42.48
C LEU A 437 -23.16 4.10 41.40
N ASN A 438 -22.71 4.15 40.16
CA ASN A 438 -23.52 4.19 38.94
C ASN A 438 -23.44 2.80 38.28
N ASP A 439 -24.56 2.32 37.77
CA ASP A 439 -24.62 1.03 37.06
C ASP A 439 -24.30 1.19 35.58
N PHE A 440 -23.57 0.22 35.01
CA PHE A 440 -23.49 0.08 33.57
C PHE A 440 -24.78 -0.52 33.00
N PRO A 441 -25.19 -0.17 31.76
CA PRO A 441 -26.39 -0.73 31.13
C PRO A 441 -26.31 -2.26 30.96
N ALA A 442 -25.09 -2.77 30.78
CA ALA A 442 -24.78 -4.19 30.71
C ALA A 442 -23.45 -4.46 31.43
N PRO A 443 -23.28 -5.66 32.03
CA PRO A 443 -22.04 -6.03 32.69
C PRO A 443 -20.91 -6.30 31.68
N PHE A 444 -19.69 -5.93 32.05
CA PHE A 444 -18.46 -6.31 31.35
C PHE A 444 -17.90 -7.63 31.92
N ALA A 445 -17.05 -8.35 31.17
CA ALA A 445 -16.41 -9.56 31.69
C ALA A 445 -15.41 -9.28 32.83
N ARG A 446 -14.81 -8.09 32.83
CA ARG A 446 -13.85 -7.56 33.81
C ARG A 446 -14.03 -6.03 33.90
N PRO A 447 -13.45 -5.32 34.88
CA PRO A 447 -13.47 -3.86 34.88
C PRO A 447 -12.98 -3.30 33.53
N PRO A 448 -13.76 -2.44 32.85
CA PRO A 448 -13.41 -1.93 31.51
C PRO A 448 -12.30 -0.88 31.56
N LEU A 449 -11.82 -0.44 30.39
CA LEU A 449 -11.18 0.88 30.30
C LEU A 449 -12.27 1.95 30.38
N PHE A 450 -12.00 3.05 31.08
CA PHE A 450 -13.05 3.98 31.48
C PHE A 450 -12.60 5.43 31.35
N TRP A 451 -13.41 6.24 30.65
CA TRP A 451 -13.24 7.68 30.53
C TRP A 451 -14.47 8.42 31.00
N SER A 452 -14.29 9.54 31.69
CA SER A 452 -15.39 10.36 32.16
C SER A 452 -15.01 11.82 32.36
N ASN A 453 -15.93 12.71 31.99
CA ASN A 453 -15.84 14.15 32.23
C ASN A 453 -17.17 14.70 32.75
N ARG A 454 -17.13 15.93 33.28
CA ARG A 454 -18.34 16.64 33.74
C ARG A 454 -19.17 17.11 32.55
N ASN A 455 -20.47 16.85 32.62
CA ASN A 455 -21.48 17.34 31.70
C ASN A 455 -22.31 18.49 32.28
N THR A 456 -22.09 18.83 33.56
CA THR A 456 -22.68 20.00 34.21
C THR A 456 -21.63 20.74 35.07
N ARG A 457 -21.92 22.02 35.34
CA ARG A 457 -21.13 22.90 36.20
C ARG A 457 -22.05 23.64 37.20
N ASN A 458 -22.41 22.95 38.27
CA ASN A 458 -23.29 23.38 39.36
C ASN A 458 -22.50 23.95 40.54
N GLY A 459 -22.65 25.25 40.82
CA GLY A 459 -21.97 25.91 41.93
C GLY A 459 -20.80 26.80 41.48
N GLY A 460 -20.11 27.39 42.46
CA GLY A 460 -19.12 28.43 42.23
C GLY A 460 -17.67 27.95 42.11
N ASP A 461 -17.33 26.83 42.77
CA ASP A 461 -15.94 26.49 43.09
C ASP A 461 -15.25 25.59 42.03
N GLY A 462 -15.98 25.10 41.02
CA GLY A 462 -15.38 24.49 39.82
C GLY A 462 -15.01 23.01 39.99
N GLY A 463 -13.87 22.58 39.44
CA GLY A 463 -13.38 21.20 39.54
C GLY A 463 -13.40 20.33 38.27
N TRP A 464 -12.92 19.09 38.38
CA TRP A 464 -12.83 18.11 37.29
C TRP A 464 -13.17 16.68 37.74
N ALA A 465 -13.52 15.82 36.79
CA ALA A 465 -13.86 14.43 37.08
C ALA A 465 -12.61 13.59 37.38
N ARG A 466 -12.70 12.70 38.37
CA ARG A 466 -11.74 11.61 38.60
C ARG A 466 -12.47 10.29 38.83
N ARG A 467 -12.02 9.23 38.17
CA ARG A 467 -12.54 7.87 38.39
C ARG A 467 -12.18 7.40 39.80
N CYS A 468 -13.13 6.94 40.60
CA CYS A 468 -12.85 6.41 41.94
C CYS A 468 -12.98 4.88 42.03
N GLN A 469 -14.20 4.35 41.95
CA GLN A 469 -14.45 2.90 41.91
C GLN A 469 -14.76 2.47 40.49
N LEU A 470 -14.27 1.29 40.10
CA LEU A 470 -14.59 0.68 38.82
C LEU A 470 -14.61 -0.85 38.98
N THR A 471 -15.75 -1.45 38.68
CA THR A 471 -15.95 -2.90 38.64
C THR A 471 -16.44 -3.31 37.25
N SER A 472 -16.75 -4.59 37.05
CA SER A 472 -17.39 -5.06 35.82
C SER A 472 -18.83 -4.57 35.64
N THR A 473 -19.49 -4.10 36.71
CA THR A 473 -20.92 -3.76 36.69
C THR A 473 -21.20 -2.32 37.06
N GLN A 474 -20.28 -1.67 37.79
CA GLN A 474 -20.51 -0.38 38.42
C GLN A 474 -19.27 0.49 38.37
N PHE A 475 -19.48 1.80 38.47
CA PHE A 475 -18.41 2.79 38.58
C PHE A 475 -18.81 3.95 39.49
N SER A 476 -17.84 4.70 39.99
CA SER A 476 -18.06 6.00 40.64
C SER A 476 -17.04 7.02 40.19
N VAL A 477 -17.48 8.28 40.15
CA VAL A 477 -16.68 9.43 39.73
C VAL A 477 -16.84 10.51 40.79
N VAL A 478 -15.73 11.16 41.16
CA VAL A 478 -15.76 12.33 42.04
C VAL A 478 -15.57 13.60 41.21
N ASN A 479 -16.20 14.69 41.63
CA ASN A 479 -15.79 16.03 41.24
C ASN A 479 -14.71 16.51 42.19
N ASP A 480 -13.47 16.49 41.72
CA ASP A 480 -12.32 16.98 42.47
C ASP A 480 -12.16 18.49 42.28
N GLU A 481 -11.89 19.20 43.37
CA GLU A 481 -11.67 20.64 43.41
C GLU A 481 -10.24 20.94 43.86
N ASP A 482 -9.74 22.12 43.48
CA ASP A 482 -8.46 22.60 43.98
C ASP A 482 -8.54 23.04 45.45
N GLN A 483 -7.38 23.36 46.03
CA GLN A 483 -7.28 23.90 47.39
C GLN A 483 -6.44 25.19 47.39
N ALA A 484 -6.62 26.03 46.36
CA ALA A 484 -5.82 27.24 46.20
C ALA A 484 -6.36 28.39 47.06
N LEU A 485 -7.69 28.59 47.13
CA LEU A 485 -8.28 29.64 47.97
C LEU A 485 -8.76 29.11 49.31
N ASP A 486 -9.41 27.95 49.35
CA ASP A 486 -9.75 27.27 50.61
C ASP A 486 -9.32 25.80 50.63
N LEU A 487 -9.72 25.06 51.66
CA LEU A 487 -9.33 23.66 51.86
C LEU A 487 -10.47 22.69 51.53
N GLU A 488 -11.67 23.21 51.22
CA GLU A 488 -12.86 22.39 50.99
C GLU A 488 -12.82 21.79 49.58
N ARG A 489 -13.30 20.56 49.44
CA ARG A 489 -13.42 19.86 48.14
C ARG A 489 -14.80 19.22 47.97
N SER A 490 -15.77 19.70 48.74
CA SER A 490 -17.15 19.22 48.72
C SER A 490 -17.94 19.94 47.65
N HIS A 491 -18.45 19.18 46.69
CA HIS A 491 -19.14 19.74 45.54
C HIS A 491 -20.63 19.38 45.48
N TYR A 492 -21.43 20.19 44.78
CA TYR A 492 -22.79 19.82 44.38
C TYR A 492 -22.79 18.62 43.42
N ALA A 493 -23.93 17.93 43.31
CA ALA A 493 -24.06 16.79 42.42
C ALA A 493 -23.83 17.24 40.97
N GLU A 494 -22.96 16.52 40.26
CA GLU A 494 -22.69 16.76 38.85
C GLU A 494 -23.12 15.58 38.01
N SER A 495 -23.68 15.86 36.84
CA SER A 495 -23.81 14.87 35.79
C SER A 495 -22.45 14.69 35.12
N VAL A 496 -22.06 13.44 34.90
CA VAL A 496 -20.85 13.07 34.18
C VAL A 496 -21.23 12.29 32.93
N GLY A 497 -20.54 12.55 31.82
CA GLY A 497 -20.53 11.66 30.67
C GLY A 497 -19.49 10.57 30.89
N TYR A 498 -19.76 9.34 30.45
CA TYR A 498 -18.77 8.27 30.46
C TYR A 498 -18.77 7.45 29.18
N LEU A 499 -17.59 6.94 28.83
CA LEU A 499 -17.39 5.90 27.83
C LEU A 499 -16.59 4.78 28.49
N ALA A 500 -17.06 3.55 28.34
CA ALA A 500 -16.40 2.36 28.86
C ALA A 500 -16.28 1.32 27.74
N ILE A 501 -15.06 0.81 27.52
CA ILE A 501 -14.76 -0.19 26.50
C ILE A 501 -14.14 -1.41 27.17
N GLU A 502 -14.58 -2.61 26.80
CA GLU A 502 -14.01 -3.86 27.29
C GLU A 502 -12.51 -3.92 26.99
N ALA A 503 -11.73 -3.95 28.08
CA ALA A 503 -10.28 -4.08 27.99
C ALA A 503 -9.92 -5.38 27.27
N ALA A 504 -8.89 -5.33 26.41
CA ALA A 504 -8.34 -6.54 25.81
C ALA A 504 -7.97 -7.53 26.92
N ALA A 505 -8.14 -8.82 26.65
CA ALA A 505 -7.69 -9.83 27.59
C ALA A 505 -6.18 -9.65 27.81
N GLN A 506 -5.76 -9.18 28.99
CA GLN A 506 -4.35 -9.28 29.35
C GLN A 506 -4.00 -10.76 29.32
N SER A 507 -3.04 -11.12 28.47
CA SER A 507 -2.41 -12.44 28.52
C SER A 507 -1.81 -12.59 29.92
N GLN A 508 -2.22 -13.64 30.63
CA GLN A 508 -1.61 -14.01 31.90
C GLN A 508 -0.10 -14.12 31.68
N LEU A 509 0.69 -13.31 32.40
CA LEU A 509 2.15 -13.46 32.41
C LEU A 509 2.54 -14.59 33.35
N TYR A 510 3.61 -15.28 33.00
CA TYR A 510 4.23 -16.35 33.77
C TYR A 510 5.68 -15.96 34.08
N TYR A 511 6.18 -16.37 35.24
CA TYR A 511 7.52 -16.01 35.69
C TYR A 511 8.32 -17.29 35.93
N ARG A 512 9.60 -17.26 35.60
CA ARG A 512 10.50 -18.40 35.82
C ARG A 512 11.83 -17.93 36.39
N ILE A 513 12.24 -18.53 37.49
CA ILE A 513 13.57 -18.40 38.09
C ILE A 513 14.40 -19.60 37.62
N GLU A 514 15.62 -19.38 37.14
CA GLU A 514 16.53 -20.45 36.71
C GLU A 514 17.90 -20.25 37.36
N HIS A 515 18.41 -21.31 38.00
CA HIS A 515 19.79 -21.41 38.51
C HIS A 515 20.21 -22.89 38.55
N ASP A 516 21.50 -23.19 38.71
CA ASP A 516 21.97 -24.59 38.71
C ASP A 516 21.76 -25.29 40.08
N GLY A 517 21.68 -24.51 41.17
CA GLY A 517 21.43 -25.00 42.53
C GLY A 517 22.68 -25.12 43.39
N ASP A 518 23.86 -24.89 42.83
CA ASP A 518 25.15 -25.07 43.51
C ASP A 518 26.03 -23.85 43.27
N ALA A 519 26.49 -23.22 44.34
CA ALA A 519 27.35 -22.04 44.24
C ALA A 519 28.60 -22.20 45.10
N VAL A 520 29.67 -21.46 44.80
CA VAL A 520 30.83 -21.36 45.68
C VAL A 520 30.84 -20.00 46.37
N THR A 521 31.08 -19.99 47.68
CA THR A 521 31.07 -18.76 48.51
C THR A 521 32.00 -17.64 48.03
N CYS A 522 33.01 -17.97 47.24
CA CYS A 522 33.96 -17.01 46.67
C CYS A 522 33.59 -16.51 45.27
N GLN A 523 32.42 -16.89 44.74
CA GLN A 523 31.83 -16.33 43.52
C GLN A 523 30.37 -15.95 43.75
N GLY A 524 29.89 -14.99 42.99
CA GLY A 524 28.47 -14.65 42.95
C GLY A 524 27.75 -15.62 42.02
N GLU A 525 26.57 -16.08 42.44
CA GLU A 525 25.74 -17.00 41.69
C GLU A 525 24.80 -16.24 40.73
N PRO A 526 24.89 -16.46 39.41
CA PRO A 526 23.98 -15.85 38.46
C PRO A 526 22.61 -16.56 38.48
N VAL A 527 21.56 -15.82 38.83
CA VAL A 527 20.17 -16.28 38.79
C VAL A 527 19.44 -15.60 37.64
N THR A 528 18.89 -16.38 36.72
CA THR A 528 18.15 -15.89 35.55
C THR A 528 16.67 -15.81 35.85
N ILE A 529 16.04 -14.68 35.54
CA ILE A 529 14.62 -14.41 35.69
C ILE A 529 14.02 -14.22 34.31
N LYS A 530 13.03 -15.02 33.95
CA LYS A 530 12.25 -14.90 32.72
C LYS A 530 10.82 -14.47 33.03
N VAL A 531 10.28 -13.62 32.15
CA VAL A 531 8.87 -13.22 32.11
C VAL A 531 8.33 -13.69 30.76
N CYS A 532 7.23 -14.43 30.80
CA CYS A 532 6.76 -15.20 29.67
C CYS A 532 5.27 -14.99 29.43
N ASN A 533 4.85 -15.09 28.17
CA ASN A 533 3.46 -14.96 27.75
C ASN A 533 2.69 -16.29 27.84
N ASP A 534 3.39 -17.40 28.10
CA ASP A 534 2.83 -18.75 28.25
C ASP A 534 3.41 -19.48 29.47
N ALA A 535 2.68 -20.51 29.94
CA ALA A 535 3.02 -21.25 31.16
C ALA A 535 4.33 -22.03 31.08
N ASP A 536 4.66 -22.54 29.89
CA ASP A 536 5.87 -23.32 29.65
C ASP A 536 7.09 -22.42 29.41
N CYS A 537 6.89 -21.10 29.35
CA CYS A 537 7.87 -20.06 29.07
C CYS A 537 8.58 -20.22 27.71
N ASN A 538 7.84 -20.66 26.70
CA ASN A 538 8.33 -20.79 25.33
C ASN A 538 8.33 -19.44 24.57
N ALA A 539 7.55 -18.48 25.03
CA ALA A 539 7.45 -17.13 24.48
C ALA A 539 7.73 -16.10 25.58
N LEU A 540 8.83 -15.37 25.44
CA LEU A 540 9.19 -14.30 26.37
C LEU A 540 8.32 -13.06 26.18
N ALA A 541 8.05 -12.36 27.27
CA ALA A 541 7.34 -11.08 27.27
C ALA A 541 8.20 -10.00 26.63
N THR A 542 7.61 -9.15 25.80
CA THR A 542 8.32 -8.05 25.12
C THR A 542 8.21 -6.72 25.86
N GLN A 543 7.39 -6.66 26.91
CA GLN A 543 7.18 -5.48 27.74
C GLN A 543 8.04 -5.55 29.01
N PRO A 544 8.61 -4.42 29.48
CA PRO A 544 9.39 -4.39 30.71
C PRO A 544 8.50 -4.60 31.94
N VAL A 545 8.94 -5.47 32.85
CA VAL A 545 8.27 -5.79 34.12
C VAL A 545 9.25 -5.66 35.28
N ASN A 546 8.88 -4.89 36.30
CA ASN A 546 9.68 -4.77 37.51
C ASN A 546 9.37 -5.92 38.47
N VAL A 547 10.38 -6.67 38.91
CA VAL A 547 10.26 -7.74 39.91
C VAL A 547 11.15 -7.44 41.13
N ILE A 548 10.77 -8.00 42.29
CA ILE A 548 11.53 -7.89 43.54
C ILE A 548 11.99 -9.27 43.98
N LEU A 549 13.31 -9.44 44.13
CA LEU A 549 13.98 -10.69 44.48
C LEU A 549 14.09 -10.89 45.99
N SER A 550 14.03 -12.16 46.42
CA SER A 550 14.39 -12.64 47.75
C SER A 550 15.59 -13.60 47.64
N PRO A 551 16.56 -13.57 48.57
CA PRO A 551 16.61 -12.75 49.79
C PRO A 551 16.75 -11.24 49.51
N ALA A 552 16.37 -10.38 50.45
CA ALA A 552 16.41 -8.92 50.26
C ALA A 552 17.83 -8.32 50.17
N THR A 553 18.86 -9.10 50.54
CA THR A 553 20.28 -8.70 50.52
C THR A 553 21.12 -9.76 49.84
N GLY A 554 22.30 -9.37 49.33
CA GLY A 554 23.25 -10.25 48.65
C GLY A 554 23.28 -10.07 47.13
N TRP A 555 22.24 -9.49 46.53
CA TRP A 555 22.20 -9.20 45.10
C TRP A 555 23.14 -8.04 44.71
N GLU A 556 23.94 -8.22 43.68
CA GLU A 556 24.68 -7.12 43.05
C GLU A 556 23.70 -6.11 42.44
N GLY A 557 23.87 -4.82 42.75
CA GLY A 557 22.97 -3.77 42.26
C GLY A 557 21.63 -3.65 43.02
N GLY A 558 21.37 -4.51 44.01
CA GLY A 558 20.14 -4.51 44.82
C GLY A 558 19.13 -5.57 44.39
N ASN A 559 18.02 -5.69 45.13
CA ASN A 559 17.04 -6.78 44.94
C ASN A 559 15.83 -6.39 44.07
N SER A 560 15.88 -5.25 43.37
CA SER A 560 14.86 -4.84 42.40
C SER A 560 15.42 -4.93 41.00
N LEU A 561 14.71 -5.61 40.10
CA LEU A 561 15.16 -5.92 38.76
C LEU A 561 14.06 -5.59 37.75
N THR A 562 14.38 -4.83 36.70
CA THR A 562 13.51 -4.64 35.54
C THR A 562 13.83 -5.71 34.50
N VAL A 563 12.82 -6.48 34.08
CA VAL A 563 12.96 -7.63 33.18
C VAL A 563 12.14 -7.38 31.91
N THR A 564 12.80 -7.38 30.76
CA THR A 564 12.14 -7.41 29.45
C THR A 564 12.45 -8.76 28.81
N GLY A 565 11.51 -9.69 28.91
CA GLY A 565 11.68 -11.08 28.49
C GLY A 565 12.54 -11.88 29.46
N GLN A 566 13.84 -11.56 29.57
CA GLN A 566 14.73 -12.18 30.56
C GLN A 566 15.78 -11.22 31.10
N ALA A 567 16.25 -11.46 32.33
CA ALA A 567 17.37 -10.75 32.93
C ALA A 567 18.08 -11.65 33.95
N THR A 568 19.37 -11.42 34.17
CA THR A 568 20.17 -12.17 35.15
C THR A 568 20.58 -11.25 36.30
N ALA A 569 20.41 -11.71 37.53
CA ALA A 569 20.88 -11.05 38.75
C ALA A 569 21.91 -11.93 39.46
N VAL A 570 22.95 -11.34 40.05
CA VAL A 570 24.02 -12.09 40.71
C VAL A 570 23.83 -12.04 42.22
N LEU A 571 23.69 -13.19 42.87
CA LEU A 571 23.53 -13.34 44.31
C LEU A 571 24.86 -13.72 44.96
N TRP A 572 25.29 -12.99 45.99
CA TRP A 572 26.49 -13.32 46.77
C TRP A 572 26.16 -13.83 48.16
N GLN A 573 26.85 -14.89 48.58
CA GLN A 573 26.88 -15.36 49.97
C GLN A 573 28.29 -15.69 50.42
N GLY A 574 28.73 -15.02 51.50
CA GLY A 574 30.08 -15.19 52.05
C GLY A 574 30.24 -16.37 53.01
N GLN A 575 29.20 -17.18 53.23
CA GLN A 575 29.21 -18.32 54.14
C GLN A 575 28.54 -19.53 53.47
N PRO A 576 29.03 -20.77 53.71
CA PRO A 576 28.38 -21.96 53.19
C PRO A 576 26.96 -22.13 53.74
N GLY A 577 26.04 -22.63 52.92
CA GLY A 577 24.66 -22.88 53.33
C GLY A 577 23.65 -22.77 52.20
N ALA A 578 22.44 -23.27 52.45
CA ALA A 578 21.32 -23.22 51.54
C ALA A 578 20.62 -21.85 51.58
N VAL A 579 20.37 -21.25 50.42
CA VAL A 579 19.63 -20.00 50.25
C VAL A 579 18.47 -20.20 49.29
N ASN A 580 17.25 -19.91 49.74
CA ASN A 580 16.06 -19.99 48.89
C ASN A 580 15.84 -18.68 48.13
N VAL A 581 15.68 -18.77 46.82
CA VAL A 581 15.41 -17.64 45.92
C VAL A 581 13.93 -17.61 45.56
N SER A 582 13.34 -16.42 45.54
CA SER A 582 11.94 -16.25 45.11
C SER A 582 11.66 -14.83 44.64
N LEU A 583 10.49 -14.64 44.01
CA LEU A 583 9.94 -13.31 43.69
C LEU A 583 8.95 -12.89 44.79
N THR A 584 9.12 -11.68 45.32
CA THR A 584 8.34 -11.14 46.46
C THR A 584 7.46 -9.95 46.13
N GLY A 585 7.58 -9.38 44.92
CA GLY A 585 6.76 -8.26 44.45
C GLY A 585 6.93 -8.01 42.95
N GLY A 586 5.98 -7.30 42.33
CA GLY A 586 6.01 -7.00 40.90
C GLY A 586 5.58 -8.16 39.98
N VAL A 587 4.89 -9.16 40.55
CA VAL A 587 4.51 -10.42 39.89
C VAL A 587 2.98 -10.46 39.75
N ALA A 588 2.46 -10.40 38.52
CA ALA A 588 1.02 -10.45 38.24
C ALA A 588 0.54 -11.86 37.83
N GLY A 589 1.35 -12.89 38.08
CA GLY A 589 1.09 -14.25 37.62
C GLY A 589 1.92 -15.32 38.32
N PRO A 590 1.71 -16.61 37.96
CA PRO A 590 2.39 -17.73 38.60
C PRO A 590 3.90 -17.69 38.33
N ALA A 591 4.68 -18.06 39.35
CA ALA A 591 6.13 -18.18 39.29
C ALA A 591 6.55 -19.65 39.44
N SER A 592 7.42 -20.10 38.54
CA SER A 592 8.10 -21.41 38.57
C SER A 592 9.58 -21.21 38.88
N CYS A 593 10.25 -22.27 39.38
CA CYS A 593 11.70 -22.27 39.57
C CYS A 593 12.30 -23.54 38.98
N LEU A 594 13.35 -23.40 38.17
CA LEU A 594 14.14 -24.50 37.65
C LEU A 594 15.50 -24.51 38.35
N VAL A 595 15.81 -25.64 38.98
CA VAL A 595 17.10 -25.91 39.60
C VAL A 595 17.79 -27.00 38.79
N GLY A 596 18.93 -26.69 38.16
CA GLY A 596 19.63 -27.62 37.26
C GLY A 596 18.72 -28.12 36.14
N GLY A 597 17.87 -27.24 35.60
CA GLY A 597 16.89 -27.56 34.55
C GLY A 597 15.65 -28.33 35.00
N THR A 598 15.51 -28.68 36.29
CA THR A 598 14.33 -29.38 36.82
C THR A 598 13.41 -28.40 37.53
N GLU A 599 12.12 -28.40 37.17
CA GLU A 599 11.13 -27.56 37.87
C GLU A 599 10.89 -28.07 39.30
N VAL A 600 11.00 -27.17 40.27
CA VAL A 600 10.84 -27.44 41.71
C VAL A 600 9.81 -26.52 42.35
N GLY A 601 9.30 -26.89 43.52
CA GLY A 601 8.43 -26.03 44.31
C GLY A 601 9.15 -24.74 44.76
N SER A 602 8.41 -23.66 45.00
CA SER A 602 8.97 -22.35 45.38
C SER A 602 9.74 -22.34 46.71
N ASN A 603 9.51 -23.32 47.58
CA ASN A 603 10.27 -23.57 48.82
C ASN A 603 11.51 -24.47 48.61
N GLN A 604 11.73 -24.95 47.40
CA GLN A 604 12.84 -25.81 46.98
C GLN A 604 13.72 -25.13 45.93
N CYS A 605 13.47 -23.84 45.65
CA CYS A 605 14.29 -23.00 44.77
C CYS A 605 15.58 -22.58 45.50
N ILE A 606 16.41 -23.58 45.82
CA ILE A 606 17.52 -23.47 46.76
C ILE A 606 18.86 -23.48 46.01
N ILE A 607 19.70 -22.50 46.33
CA ILE A 607 21.12 -22.46 45.96
C ILE A 607 21.94 -22.92 47.17
N ASN A 608 22.76 -23.95 47.00
CA ASN A 608 23.65 -24.48 48.03
C ASN A 608 25.05 -23.89 47.88
N TYR A 609 25.42 -22.96 48.77
CA TYR A 609 26.76 -22.40 48.79
C TYR A 609 27.75 -23.33 49.48
N GLN A 610 28.82 -23.70 48.78
CA GLN A 610 29.94 -24.48 49.30
C GLN A 610 31.21 -23.64 49.44
N ARG A 611 32.14 -24.14 50.26
CA ARG A 611 33.43 -23.48 50.50
C ARG A 611 34.45 -23.77 49.39
N SER A 612 34.25 -24.81 48.59
CA SER A 612 35.12 -25.24 47.50
C SER A 612 34.33 -26.01 46.45
N ALA A 613 34.74 -25.93 45.19
CA ALA A 613 34.04 -26.54 44.06
C ALA A 613 34.97 -26.77 42.86
N LEU A 614 34.49 -27.53 41.86
CA LEU A 614 35.02 -27.52 40.51
C LEU A 614 34.18 -26.56 39.66
N LEU A 615 34.82 -25.64 38.93
CA LEU A 615 34.16 -24.75 37.97
C LEU A 615 34.48 -25.24 36.56
N LEU A 616 33.44 -25.42 35.74
CA LEU A 616 33.55 -25.85 34.37
C LEU A 616 33.21 -24.68 33.45
N GLU A 617 34.13 -24.31 32.56
CA GLU A 617 33.96 -23.19 31.63
C GLU A 617 34.04 -23.71 30.18
N PRO A 618 32.95 -24.27 29.64
CA PRO A 618 32.91 -24.91 28.30
C PRO A 618 33.00 -23.95 27.10
N GLY A 619 33.23 -22.65 27.31
CA GLY A 619 33.32 -21.67 26.22
C GLY A 619 32.02 -21.53 25.44
N ALA A 620 32.13 -21.30 24.14
CA ALA A 620 31.02 -21.00 23.23
C ALA A 620 31.03 -21.97 22.03
N PRO A 621 30.82 -23.28 22.26
CA PRO A 621 31.15 -24.32 21.29
C PRO A 621 30.25 -24.30 20.05
N LEU A 622 30.84 -24.66 18.91
CA LEU A 622 30.13 -24.99 17.68
C LEU A 622 30.10 -26.49 17.44
N GLY A 623 29.03 -27.01 16.86
CA GLY A 623 28.90 -28.42 16.50
C GLY A 623 30.04 -28.86 15.58
N CYS A 624 30.58 -30.05 15.83
CA CYS A 624 31.73 -30.66 15.17
C CYS A 624 33.09 -29.95 15.36
N ARG A 625 33.15 -28.82 16.07
CA ARG A 625 34.40 -28.08 16.30
C ARG A 625 35.14 -28.58 17.54
N ASP A 626 36.47 -28.63 17.44
CA ASP A 626 37.33 -28.87 18.60
C ASP A 626 37.41 -27.61 19.47
N GLU A 627 37.03 -27.75 20.73
CA GLU A 627 36.94 -26.68 21.72
C GLU A 627 37.78 -27.01 22.95
N THR A 628 38.08 -26.00 23.77
CA THR A 628 38.83 -26.19 25.02
C THR A 628 37.93 -25.94 26.22
N LEU A 629 37.71 -26.99 27.02
CA LEU A 629 37.09 -26.90 28.34
C LEU A 629 38.14 -26.49 29.37
N VAL A 630 37.90 -25.39 30.08
CA VAL A 630 38.69 -25.03 31.26
C VAL A 630 37.99 -25.56 32.51
N VAL A 631 38.76 -26.22 33.39
CA VAL A 631 38.31 -26.76 34.67
C VAL A 631 39.12 -26.09 35.77
N LYS A 632 38.46 -25.41 36.71
CA LYS A 632 39.11 -24.76 37.85
C LYS A 632 38.72 -25.42 39.16
N ALA A 633 39.69 -25.83 39.95
CA ALA A 633 39.45 -26.29 41.32
C ALA A 633 39.67 -25.14 42.29
N VAL A 634 38.59 -24.62 42.86
CA VAL A 634 38.61 -23.40 43.68
C VAL A 634 38.14 -23.66 45.11
N ARG A 635 38.66 -22.86 46.04
CA ARG A 635 38.12 -22.72 47.40
C ARG A 635 38.12 -21.26 47.82
N ALA A 636 37.22 -20.90 48.73
CA ALA A 636 37.23 -19.59 49.36
C ALA A 636 38.52 -19.39 50.17
N SER A 637 39.12 -18.22 50.04
CA SER A 637 40.26 -17.83 50.87
C SER A 637 39.84 -17.68 52.32
N ASP A 638 40.69 -18.17 53.23
CA ASP A 638 40.44 -18.04 54.67
C ASP A 638 40.58 -16.59 55.16
N SER A 639 41.27 -15.71 54.41
CA SER A 639 41.43 -14.29 54.73
C SER A 639 40.41 -13.37 54.07
N ASP A 640 39.87 -13.77 52.92
CA ASP A 640 38.82 -13.03 52.20
C ASP A 640 37.87 -14.03 51.52
N PRO A 641 36.69 -14.32 52.11
CA PRO A 641 35.75 -15.28 51.56
C PRO A 641 35.26 -14.95 50.14
N ARG A 642 35.42 -13.72 49.65
CA ARG A 642 35.08 -13.32 48.27
C ARG A 642 36.19 -13.57 47.26
N GLN A 643 37.35 -14.05 47.70
CA GLN A 643 38.48 -14.36 46.84
C GLN A 643 38.61 -15.88 46.67
N CYS A 644 38.48 -16.37 45.44
CA CYS A 644 38.80 -17.77 45.13
C CYS A 644 40.31 -17.99 45.03
N VAL A 645 40.79 -19.02 45.72
CA VAL A 645 42.17 -19.52 45.65
C VAL A 645 42.18 -20.99 45.19
N PRO A 646 43.30 -21.51 44.68
CA PRO A 646 43.39 -22.89 44.20
C PRO A 646 43.06 -23.90 45.32
N ALA A 647 42.14 -24.84 45.05
CA ALA A 647 41.83 -25.94 45.97
C ALA A 647 42.83 -27.12 45.84
N MET A 648 43.39 -27.33 44.64
CA MET A 648 44.37 -28.39 44.36
C MET A 648 45.33 -27.99 43.24
N THR A 649 46.47 -28.69 43.14
CA THR A 649 47.44 -28.58 42.04
C THR A 649 48.00 -29.96 41.69
N GLY A 650 48.60 -30.11 40.50
CA GLY A 650 49.19 -31.36 40.02
C GLY A 650 48.19 -32.31 39.34
N PRO A 651 48.61 -33.56 39.02
CA PRO A 651 47.77 -34.54 38.34
C PRO A 651 46.70 -35.11 39.28
N GLN A 652 45.44 -35.07 38.87
CA GLN A 652 44.27 -35.51 39.63
C GLN A 652 43.32 -36.28 38.73
N SER A 653 42.64 -37.29 39.27
CA SER A 653 41.60 -38.05 38.56
C SER A 653 40.23 -37.45 38.88
N VAL A 654 39.53 -36.94 37.88
CA VAL A 654 38.20 -36.33 38.02
C VAL A 654 37.22 -37.12 37.17
N ASP A 655 36.09 -37.46 37.77
CA ASP A 655 35.00 -38.17 37.10
C ASP A 655 34.08 -37.17 36.40
N PHE A 656 33.82 -37.39 35.11
CA PHE A 656 32.90 -36.58 34.32
C PHE A 656 31.66 -37.38 33.95
N THR A 657 30.50 -36.74 34.02
CA THR A 657 29.23 -37.27 33.52
C THR A 657 28.61 -36.25 32.58
N LEU A 658 28.19 -36.69 31.40
CA LEU A 658 27.53 -35.85 30.40
C LEU A 658 26.04 -36.23 30.29
N SER A 659 25.17 -35.24 30.29
CA SER A 659 23.72 -35.41 30.08
C SER A 659 23.24 -34.51 28.94
N ALA A 660 22.23 -34.96 28.20
CA ALA A 660 21.56 -34.12 27.20
C ALA A 660 20.34 -33.45 27.84
N LEU A 661 20.24 -32.13 27.72
CA LEU A 661 19.11 -31.37 28.24
C LEU A 661 18.09 -31.07 27.13
N SER A 662 18.57 -30.57 25.98
CA SER A 662 17.71 -30.25 24.85
C SER A 662 18.39 -30.57 23.51
N PRO A 663 17.90 -31.55 22.74
CA PRO A 663 16.85 -32.49 23.13
C PRO A 663 17.30 -33.47 24.22
N ALA A 664 16.40 -33.82 25.15
CA ALA A 664 16.68 -34.80 26.20
C ALA A 664 17.01 -36.21 25.66
N ALA A 665 16.56 -36.51 24.43
CA ALA A 665 16.88 -37.73 23.72
C ALA A 665 17.47 -37.39 22.33
N PRO A 666 18.80 -37.21 22.23
CA PRO A 666 19.43 -36.91 20.96
C PRO A 666 19.27 -38.03 19.94
N VAL A 667 19.07 -37.66 18.67
CA VAL A 667 18.91 -38.57 17.53
C VAL A 667 20.20 -38.63 16.71
N GLY A 668 20.36 -39.66 15.88
CA GLY A 668 21.54 -39.77 15.00
C GLY A 668 22.82 -40.29 15.66
N ASN A 669 22.76 -40.71 16.94
CA ASN A 669 23.89 -41.19 17.73
C ASN A 669 25.07 -40.19 17.82
N PRO A 670 24.84 -38.97 18.31
CA PRO A 670 25.90 -37.97 18.40
C PRO A 670 26.96 -38.38 19.42
N VAL A 671 28.20 -37.99 19.19
CA VAL A 671 29.37 -38.36 19.99
C VAL A 671 29.94 -37.12 20.66
N PHE A 672 30.12 -37.18 21.98
CA PHE A 672 30.90 -36.21 22.73
C PHE A 672 32.26 -36.79 23.11
N ARG A 673 33.34 -36.07 22.79
CA ARG A 673 34.71 -36.43 23.14
C ARG A 673 35.24 -35.44 24.15
N LEU A 674 35.82 -35.96 25.24
CA LEU A 674 36.48 -35.18 26.28
C LEU A 674 37.88 -35.74 26.53
N GLY A 675 38.91 -34.91 26.34
CA GLY A 675 40.31 -35.33 26.38
C GLY A 675 40.66 -36.35 25.28
N GLY A 676 40.01 -36.24 24.11
CA GLY A 676 40.21 -37.15 22.96
C GLY A 676 39.49 -38.50 23.05
N GLN A 677 38.89 -38.83 24.19
CA GLN A 677 38.15 -40.08 24.41
C GLN A 677 36.63 -39.83 24.44
N VAL A 678 35.84 -40.77 23.95
CA VAL A 678 34.37 -40.69 23.99
C VAL A 678 33.89 -40.68 25.45
N LEU A 679 33.01 -39.73 25.79
CA LEU A 679 32.28 -39.70 27.05
C LEU A 679 30.80 -40.01 26.75
N PRO A 680 30.34 -41.25 27.01
CA PRO A 680 28.95 -41.64 26.74
C PRO A 680 27.97 -40.85 27.63
N PHE A 681 26.80 -40.55 27.08
CA PHE A 681 25.72 -39.91 27.85
C PHE A 681 25.34 -40.74 29.08
N ASN A 682 25.03 -40.04 30.16
CA ASN A 682 24.58 -40.56 31.45
C ASN A 682 25.51 -41.62 32.06
N THR A 683 26.80 -41.60 31.68
CA THR A 683 27.82 -42.54 32.18
C THR A 683 28.99 -41.75 32.78
N SER A 684 29.31 -42.04 34.03
CA SER A 684 30.49 -41.45 34.68
C SER A 684 31.77 -42.08 34.16
N GLN A 685 32.74 -41.26 33.75
CA GLN A 685 34.09 -41.71 33.39
C GLN A 685 35.17 -40.77 33.90
N SER A 686 36.26 -41.35 34.40
CA SER A 686 37.41 -40.60 34.87
C SER A 686 38.25 -40.02 33.73
N ARG A 687 38.79 -38.82 33.95
CA ARG A 687 39.85 -38.19 33.15
C ARG A 687 40.93 -37.67 34.09
N THR A 688 42.19 -37.79 33.66
CA THR A 688 43.32 -37.21 34.40
C THR A 688 43.52 -35.77 33.98
N LEU A 689 43.39 -34.84 34.92
CA LEU A 689 43.66 -33.42 34.73
C LEU A 689 44.94 -33.04 35.47
N THR A 690 45.72 -32.13 34.91
CA THR A 690 46.89 -31.56 35.60
C THR A 690 46.60 -30.10 35.93
N PHE A 691 46.27 -29.83 37.20
CA PHE A 691 45.97 -28.49 37.67
C PHE A 691 47.25 -27.67 37.86
N ASN A 692 47.30 -26.50 37.24
CA ASN A 692 48.42 -25.57 37.35
C ASN A 692 48.44 -24.88 38.74
N ARG A 693 49.39 -23.95 38.96
CA ARG A 693 49.51 -23.20 40.24
C ARG A 693 48.29 -22.34 40.59
N ASN A 694 47.42 -22.05 39.63
CA ASN A 694 46.17 -21.31 39.81
C ASN A 694 44.98 -22.27 40.02
N GLY A 695 45.21 -23.58 40.06
CA GLY A 695 44.15 -24.58 40.17
C GLY A 695 43.37 -24.78 38.88
N GLU A 696 43.94 -24.45 37.72
CA GLU A 696 43.28 -24.56 36.41
C GLU A 696 43.87 -25.70 35.58
N ALA A 697 43.02 -26.46 34.90
CA ALA A 697 43.38 -27.49 33.94
C ALA A 697 42.53 -27.33 32.67
N THR A 698 43.01 -27.84 31.53
CA THR A 698 42.31 -27.74 30.24
C THR A 698 42.14 -29.12 29.61
N LEU A 699 40.98 -29.36 28.99
CA LEU A 699 40.68 -30.57 28.21
C LEU A 699 40.14 -30.18 26.83
N ALA A 700 40.51 -30.92 25.79
CA ALA A 700 39.85 -30.80 24.50
C ALA A 700 38.42 -31.39 24.59
N ALA A 701 37.44 -30.67 24.09
CA ALA A 701 36.04 -31.06 24.02
C ALA A 701 35.55 -30.97 22.56
N ASN A 702 34.81 -31.96 22.08
CA ASN A 702 34.22 -31.95 20.74
C ASN A 702 32.88 -32.67 20.79
N TYR A 703 31.83 -32.02 20.31
CA TYR A 703 30.51 -32.62 20.17
C TYR A 703 30.15 -32.70 18.69
N SER A 704 29.79 -33.88 18.19
CA SER A 704 29.56 -34.11 16.75
C SER A 704 28.19 -33.62 16.24
N ASP A 705 27.43 -32.88 17.05
CA ASP A 705 26.09 -32.37 16.73
C ASP A 705 25.84 -31.09 17.54
N VAL A 706 24.59 -30.68 17.71
CA VAL A 706 24.17 -29.45 18.41
C VAL A 706 23.14 -29.75 19.50
N GLY A 707 22.89 -28.77 20.37
CA GLY A 707 21.93 -28.88 21.46
C GLY A 707 22.47 -28.33 22.77
N GLN A 708 21.64 -28.38 23.80
CA GLN A 708 22.00 -28.03 25.16
C GLN A 708 22.42 -29.29 25.93
N LEU A 709 23.62 -29.24 26.50
CA LEU A 709 24.24 -30.32 27.26
C LEU A 709 24.53 -29.86 28.69
N SER A 710 24.58 -30.82 29.61
CA SER A 710 25.05 -30.63 30.98
C SER A 710 26.28 -31.50 31.21
N LEU A 711 27.37 -30.90 31.65
CA LEU A 711 28.58 -31.62 32.04
C LEU A 711 28.79 -31.47 33.54
N ALA A 712 28.80 -32.57 34.27
CA ALA A 712 29.14 -32.63 35.69
C ALA A 712 30.54 -33.20 35.88
N ALA A 713 31.27 -32.67 36.85
CA ALA A 713 32.60 -33.12 37.26
C ALA A 713 32.63 -33.37 38.77
N ARG A 714 33.27 -34.47 39.19
CA ARG A 714 33.40 -34.86 40.59
C ARG A 714 34.81 -35.35 40.89
N TYR A 715 35.37 -34.83 41.97
CA TYR A 715 36.61 -35.30 42.57
C TYR A 715 36.31 -35.75 43.99
N GLN A 716 36.73 -36.97 44.34
CA GLN A 716 36.68 -37.48 45.71
C GLN A 716 38.03 -38.04 46.09
N GLN A 717 38.47 -37.75 47.32
CA GLN A 717 39.66 -38.35 47.90
C GLN A 717 39.38 -38.80 49.34
N ASP A 718 39.42 -40.10 49.58
CA ASP A 718 39.40 -40.68 50.92
C ASP A 718 40.80 -40.50 51.56
N GLN A 719 40.97 -39.49 52.40
CA GLN A 719 42.10 -39.43 53.34
C GLN A 719 41.58 -39.60 54.77
N SER A 720 42.33 -40.33 55.60
CA SER A 720 41.96 -40.69 56.97
C SER A 720 41.56 -39.48 57.83
N GLY A 721 40.27 -39.14 57.83
CA GLY A 721 39.64 -38.19 58.75
C GLY A 721 38.87 -37.02 58.10
N GLU A 722 39.05 -36.72 56.81
CA GLU A 722 38.29 -35.69 56.07
C GLU A 722 38.02 -36.15 54.63
N ASP A 723 36.75 -36.35 54.27
CA ASP A 723 36.34 -36.59 52.89
C ASP A 723 36.36 -35.26 52.13
N ILE A 724 37.37 -35.04 51.28
CA ILE A 724 37.41 -33.87 50.39
C ILE A 724 36.62 -34.23 49.13
N GLU A 725 35.41 -33.69 49.02
CA GLU A 725 34.58 -33.76 47.83
C GLU A 725 34.54 -32.40 47.14
N LEU A 726 34.89 -32.39 45.86
CA LEU A 726 34.74 -31.22 44.99
C LEU A 726 33.88 -31.64 43.82
N ALA A 727 32.75 -30.99 43.66
CA ALA A 727 31.84 -31.19 42.56
C ALA A 727 31.58 -29.87 41.85
N GLY A 728 31.10 -29.97 40.63
CA GLY A 728 30.49 -28.87 39.92
C GLY A 728 29.93 -29.32 38.59
N SER A 729 28.99 -28.54 38.07
CA SER A 729 28.34 -28.78 36.79
C SER A 729 28.31 -27.51 35.97
N SER A 730 28.16 -27.66 34.66
CA SER A 730 27.91 -26.54 33.77
C SER A 730 27.01 -27.01 32.63
N ASP A 731 25.96 -26.23 32.41
CA ASP A 731 25.10 -26.35 31.24
C ASP A 731 25.61 -25.42 30.14
N PHE A 732 25.67 -25.93 28.92
CA PHE A 732 26.15 -25.15 27.77
C PHE A 732 25.46 -25.57 26.48
N VAL A 733 25.38 -24.61 25.56
CA VAL A 733 24.74 -24.78 24.26
C VAL A 733 25.81 -24.91 23.18
N VAL A 734 25.77 -26.05 22.48
CA VAL A 734 26.53 -26.27 21.25
C VAL A 734 25.67 -25.81 20.08
N ALA A 735 26.05 -24.70 19.45
CA ALA A 735 25.29 -24.11 18.34
C ALA A 735 25.75 -24.66 16.97
N PRO A 736 24.90 -24.67 15.93
CA PRO A 736 25.37 -24.94 14.57
C PRO A 736 26.35 -23.84 14.12
N ALA A 737 27.22 -24.17 13.18
CA ALA A 737 28.14 -23.18 12.61
C ALA A 737 27.41 -22.13 11.77
N GLY A 738 26.32 -22.54 11.12
CA GLY A 738 25.48 -21.69 10.31
C GLY A 738 24.27 -22.44 9.76
N LEU A 739 23.54 -21.74 8.89
CA LEU A 739 22.35 -22.26 8.20
C LEU A 739 22.57 -22.22 6.68
N HIS A 740 22.00 -23.16 5.96
CA HIS A 740 21.91 -23.14 4.50
C HIS A 740 20.44 -23.06 4.07
N LEU A 741 20.11 -22.04 3.29
CA LEU A 741 18.75 -21.77 2.80
C LEU A 741 18.64 -22.25 1.35
N SER A 742 17.69 -23.14 1.08
CA SER A 742 17.54 -23.75 -0.24
C SER A 742 16.08 -24.14 -0.51
N SER A 743 15.82 -24.82 -1.61
CA SER A 743 14.53 -25.44 -1.91
C SER A 743 14.76 -26.87 -2.38
N PRO A 744 14.00 -27.87 -1.86
CA PRO A 744 14.07 -29.23 -2.34
C PRO A 744 13.31 -29.45 -3.65
N ASP A 745 12.52 -28.46 -4.10
CA ASP A 745 11.65 -28.60 -5.24
C ASP A 745 12.48 -28.71 -6.53
N SER A 746 12.02 -29.53 -7.47
CA SER A 746 12.71 -29.73 -8.74
C SER A 746 12.83 -28.42 -9.53
N ASN A 747 13.98 -28.19 -10.15
CA ASN A 747 14.30 -26.97 -10.92
C ASN A 747 14.32 -25.66 -10.12
N ALA A 748 14.31 -25.71 -8.79
CA ALA A 748 14.38 -24.50 -7.97
C ALA A 748 15.72 -23.76 -8.09
N LEU A 749 16.82 -24.50 -8.17
CA LEU A 749 18.17 -23.92 -8.19
C LEU A 749 18.45 -23.17 -9.51
N CYS A 750 18.74 -21.88 -9.38
CA CYS A 750 19.25 -21.02 -10.44
C CYS A 750 20.67 -20.57 -10.13
N ALA A 751 21.65 -21.39 -10.53
CA ALA A 751 23.06 -21.11 -10.28
C ALA A 751 23.59 -19.85 -11.00
N SER A 752 23.07 -19.49 -12.17
CA SER A 752 23.47 -18.27 -12.88
C SER A 752 22.87 -16.99 -12.29
N GLY A 753 21.75 -17.11 -11.55
CA GLY A 753 21.06 -15.97 -10.95
C GLY A 753 20.44 -15.00 -11.96
N ASP A 754 20.08 -15.49 -13.16
CA ASP A 754 19.56 -14.66 -14.25
C ASP A 754 18.46 -15.36 -15.06
N ALA A 755 17.96 -14.65 -16.08
CA ALA A 755 16.89 -15.12 -16.94
C ALA A 755 17.26 -16.34 -17.80
N SER A 756 18.53 -16.77 -17.84
CA SER A 756 18.93 -17.98 -18.59
C SER A 756 18.57 -19.29 -17.87
N CYS A 757 18.24 -19.23 -16.58
CA CYS A 757 17.74 -20.36 -15.81
C CYS A 757 16.45 -20.94 -16.41
N SER A 758 16.24 -22.24 -16.24
CA SER A 758 14.96 -22.87 -16.58
C SER A 758 13.82 -22.26 -15.78
N ALA A 759 12.60 -22.25 -16.35
CA ALA A 759 11.41 -21.91 -15.61
C ALA A 759 11.27 -22.86 -14.41
N PHE A 760 11.10 -22.29 -13.23
CA PHE A 760 10.92 -23.02 -11.99
C PHE A 760 9.42 -23.18 -11.68
N VAL A 761 8.75 -22.07 -11.37
CA VAL A 761 7.32 -22.03 -11.05
C VAL A 761 6.74 -20.65 -11.41
N ALA A 762 5.43 -20.57 -11.63
CA ALA A 762 4.77 -19.28 -11.81
C ALA A 762 4.76 -18.47 -10.50
N ALA A 763 4.97 -17.17 -10.59
CA ALA A 763 4.75 -16.24 -9.50
C ALA A 763 3.32 -16.39 -8.98
N GLY A 764 3.13 -16.22 -7.67
CA GLY A 764 1.87 -16.46 -6.96
C GLY A 764 1.53 -17.93 -6.74
N THR A 765 2.39 -18.87 -7.15
CA THR A 765 2.22 -20.30 -6.86
C THR A 765 3.08 -20.71 -5.67
N ASP A 766 2.52 -21.58 -4.84
CA ASP A 766 3.19 -22.18 -3.69
C ASP A 766 4.37 -23.09 -4.11
N PHE A 767 5.49 -22.95 -3.42
CA PHE A 767 6.66 -23.84 -3.50
C PHE A 767 7.31 -23.96 -2.11
N ASN A 768 8.21 -24.92 -1.93
CA ASN A 768 8.83 -25.18 -0.63
C ASN A 768 10.22 -24.55 -0.50
N VAL A 769 10.51 -24.00 0.67
CA VAL A 769 11.84 -23.55 1.09
C VAL A 769 12.30 -24.33 2.31
N SER A 770 13.60 -24.59 2.41
CA SER A 770 14.22 -25.31 3.52
C SER A 770 15.30 -24.50 4.22
N VAL A 771 15.44 -24.76 5.53
CA VAL A 771 16.53 -24.26 6.38
C VAL A 771 17.33 -25.43 6.90
N THR A 772 18.54 -25.64 6.40
CA THR A 772 19.41 -26.73 6.81
C THR A 772 20.47 -26.24 7.79
N PRO A 773 20.42 -26.62 9.08
CA PRO A 773 21.46 -26.31 10.04
C PRO A 773 22.67 -27.22 9.82
N VAL A 774 23.88 -26.68 9.92
CA VAL A 774 25.11 -27.43 9.60
C VAL A 774 26.19 -27.34 10.67
N CYS A 775 27.06 -28.34 10.66
CA CYS A 775 28.25 -28.42 11.48
C CYS A 775 29.34 -27.45 10.99
N TRP A 776 30.29 -27.16 11.90
CA TRP A 776 31.53 -26.47 11.55
C TRP A 776 32.45 -27.40 10.74
N GLN A 777 33.09 -26.85 9.71
CA GLN A 777 34.17 -27.51 8.96
C GLN A 777 35.50 -26.73 9.02
N ARG A 778 35.44 -25.41 8.91
CA ARG A 778 36.59 -24.50 8.92
C ARG A 778 36.20 -23.12 9.44
N ASP A 779 37.17 -22.37 9.96
CA ASP A 779 36.94 -20.98 10.35
C ASP A 779 36.78 -20.09 9.10
N GLY A 780 35.85 -19.12 9.16
CA GLY A 780 35.59 -18.17 8.07
C GLY A 780 34.84 -18.75 6.87
N ASP A 781 34.15 -19.88 7.04
CA ASP A 781 33.34 -20.48 5.99
C ASP A 781 32.14 -19.60 5.60
N THR A 782 31.92 -19.42 4.30
CA THR A 782 30.85 -18.57 3.75
C THR A 782 29.85 -19.35 2.90
N ASP A 783 30.15 -20.61 2.62
CA ASP A 783 29.27 -21.54 1.93
C ASP A 783 28.95 -22.66 2.91
N PHE A 784 27.67 -22.87 3.18
CA PHE A 784 27.21 -23.92 4.09
C PHE A 784 26.49 -25.04 3.35
N SER A 785 26.47 -25.01 2.01
CA SER A 785 25.76 -26.00 1.18
C SER A 785 26.41 -27.38 1.21
N ASP A 786 27.71 -27.47 1.49
CA ASP A 786 28.51 -28.70 1.55
C ASP A 786 28.86 -29.15 2.97
N ASN A 787 28.38 -28.45 3.99
CA ASN A 787 28.65 -28.78 5.38
C ASN A 787 27.76 -29.92 5.90
N PRO A 788 28.25 -30.76 6.84
CA PRO A 788 27.47 -31.89 7.35
C PRO A 788 26.25 -31.37 8.12
N VAL A 789 25.09 -31.93 7.82
CA VAL A 789 23.83 -31.57 8.48
C VAL A 789 23.80 -32.07 9.92
N VAL A 790 23.40 -31.21 10.85
CA VAL A 790 23.19 -31.58 12.26
C VAL A 790 21.76 -32.05 12.48
N GLN A 791 21.54 -33.04 13.34
CA GLN A 791 20.23 -33.69 13.48
C GLN A 791 19.44 -33.22 14.71
N ASN A 792 20.13 -32.62 15.68
CA ASN A 792 19.55 -32.25 16.97
C ASN A 792 19.23 -30.74 17.10
N PHE A 793 19.30 -29.99 15.99
CA PHE A 793 18.85 -28.61 15.95
C PHE A 793 17.32 -28.55 16.00
N VAL A 794 16.77 -27.84 16.98
CA VAL A 794 15.33 -27.61 17.13
C VAL A 794 15.09 -26.11 17.29
N HIS A 795 14.20 -25.56 16.48
CA HIS A 795 13.85 -24.14 16.50
C HIS A 795 12.38 -23.95 16.15
N SER A 796 11.67 -23.10 16.89
CA SER A 796 10.22 -22.89 16.75
C SER A 796 9.82 -22.32 15.39
N GLY A 797 10.71 -21.55 14.77
CA GLY A 797 10.56 -21.06 13.39
C GLY A 797 11.67 -20.11 13.00
N VAL A 798 12.46 -20.45 11.99
CA VAL A 798 13.53 -19.59 11.46
C VAL A 798 12.91 -18.63 10.43
N PRO A 799 12.81 -17.32 10.72
CA PRO A 799 12.19 -16.38 9.82
C PRO A 799 13.12 -16.04 8.66
N ILE A 800 12.63 -16.21 7.44
CA ILE A 800 13.35 -15.94 6.20
C ILE A 800 12.48 -15.12 5.24
N GLU A 801 13.12 -14.30 4.42
CA GLU A 801 12.45 -13.42 3.45
C GLU A 801 13.17 -13.45 2.09
N PRO A 802 12.44 -13.28 0.97
CA PRO A 802 13.04 -13.24 -0.35
C PRO A 802 13.75 -11.91 -0.61
N GLN A 803 14.88 -11.99 -1.32
CA GLN A 803 15.56 -10.86 -1.92
C GLN A 803 15.64 -11.05 -3.43
N LEU A 804 15.19 -10.05 -4.20
CA LEU A 804 15.30 -10.09 -5.66
C LEU A 804 16.78 -10.09 -6.09
N VAL A 805 17.15 -11.04 -6.94
CA VAL A 805 18.48 -11.16 -7.56
C VAL A 805 18.44 -10.64 -9.00
N ALA A 806 17.44 -11.07 -9.78
CA ALA A 806 17.24 -10.63 -11.15
C ALA A 806 15.73 -10.52 -11.49
N PRO A 807 15.32 -9.55 -12.32
CA PRO A 807 16.16 -8.53 -12.96
C PRO A 807 16.67 -7.48 -11.94
N SER A 808 17.91 -7.02 -12.12
CA SER A 808 18.48 -5.97 -11.26
C SER A 808 17.70 -4.66 -11.42
N GLY A 809 17.28 -4.05 -10.31
CA GLY A 809 16.41 -2.87 -10.32
C GLY A 809 14.94 -3.16 -10.62
N GLY A 810 14.56 -4.45 -10.73
CA GLY A 810 13.17 -4.86 -10.79
C GLY A 810 12.44 -4.72 -9.44
N GLN A 811 11.13 -4.96 -9.46
CA GLN A 811 10.30 -4.91 -8.28
C GLN A 811 10.53 -6.11 -7.37
N PRO A 812 10.76 -5.91 -6.06
CA PRO A 812 10.84 -7.00 -5.12
C PRO A 812 9.49 -7.69 -4.97
N SER A 813 9.51 -8.92 -4.48
CA SER A 813 8.28 -9.62 -4.11
C SER A 813 7.65 -8.96 -2.88
N THR A 814 6.33 -8.78 -2.89
CA THR A 814 5.54 -8.32 -1.72
C THR A 814 5.08 -9.49 -0.83
N SER A 815 5.33 -10.71 -1.28
CA SER A 815 5.09 -11.95 -0.53
C SER A 815 6.37 -12.79 -0.44
N GLY A 816 6.33 -13.83 0.39
CA GLY A 816 7.40 -14.85 0.44
C GLY A 816 8.17 -14.93 1.75
N SER A 817 7.95 -13.97 2.65
CA SER A 817 8.41 -14.06 4.03
C SER A 817 7.70 -15.19 4.76
N VAL A 818 8.47 -16.10 5.34
CA VAL A 818 7.94 -17.30 6.00
C VAL A 818 8.85 -17.70 7.16
N SER A 819 8.29 -18.38 8.15
CA SER A 819 9.05 -18.94 9.27
C SER A 819 9.14 -20.46 9.13
N VAL A 820 10.36 -21.00 9.04
CA VAL A 820 10.60 -22.43 8.85
C VAL A 820 10.84 -23.12 10.19
N PRO A 821 9.87 -23.88 10.73
CA PRO A 821 10.09 -24.63 11.96
C PRO A 821 11.08 -25.76 11.71
N VAL A 822 12.02 -25.94 12.63
CA VAL A 822 12.96 -27.07 12.60
C VAL A 822 12.66 -27.97 13.79
N GLN A 823 12.25 -29.21 13.49
CA GLN A 823 11.86 -30.20 14.48
C GLN A 823 12.70 -31.46 14.30
N LEU A 824 12.91 -32.20 15.39
CA LEU A 824 13.61 -33.48 15.38
C LEU A 824 13.01 -34.45 14.36
N ASN A 825 13.88 -35.09 13.59
CA ASN A 825 13.54 -36.10 12.57
C ASN A 825 12.53 -35.62 11.51
N LYS A 826 12.38 -34.31 11.32
CA LYS A 826 11.57 -33.73 10.23
C LYS A 826 12.45 -32.95 9.28
N VAL A 827 12.06 -32.95 8.01
CA VAL A 827 12.70 -32.09 7.02
C VAL A 827 12.23 -30.65 7.31
N PRO A 828 13.15 -29.70 7.58
CA PRO A 828 12.82 -28.32 7.88
C PRO A 828 12.34 -27.63 6.61
N LEU A 829 11.03 -27.62 6.40
CA LEU A 829 10.38 -27.10 5.21
C LEU A 829 9.22 -26.18 5.58
N ALA A 830 9.03 -25.13 4.79
CA ALA A 830 7.80 -24.35 4.78
C ALA A 830 7.39 -24.03 3.34
N THR A 831 6.08 -23.91 3.13
CA THR A 831 5.50 -23.48 1.86
C THR A 831 5.44 -21.96 1.82
N THR A 832 5.83 -21.39 0.68
CA THR A 832 5.84 -19.95 0.45
C THR A 832 5.59 -19.66 -1.03
N GLN A 833 5.41 -18.39 -1.38
CA GLN A 833 5.20 -17.92 -2.75
C GLN A 833 5.94 -16.60 -2.96
N VAL A 834 6.23 -16.24 -4.21
CA VAL A 834 6.67 -14.88 -4.56
C VAL A 834 5.64 -14.23 -5.46
N SER A 835 5.38 -12.95 -5.28
CA SER A 835 4.38 -12.22 -6.06
C SER A 835 4.87 -11.85 -7.45
N GLU A 836 6.19 -11.90 -7.69
CA GLU A 836 6.84 -11.36 -8.89
C GLU A 836 7.69 -12.35 -9.70
N VAL A 837 7.83 -12.01 -10.99
CA VAL A 837 8.75 -12.66 -11.93
C VAL A 837 10.19 -12.33 -11.52
N GLY A 838 11.08 -13.31 -11.58
CA GLY A 838 12.48 -13.07 -11.23
C GLY A 838 13.25 -14.29 -10.77
N ASN A 839 14.43 -14.02 -10.24
CA ASN A 839 15.24 -14.95 -9.46
C ASN A 839 15.39 -14.35 -8.07
N TYR A 840 15.30 -15.17 -7.03
CA TYR A 840 15.28 -14.71 -5.63
C TYR A 840 16.28 -15.48 -4.80
N ARG A 841 16.87 -14.84 -3.81
CA ARG A 841 17.70 -15.48 -2.78
C ARG A 841 17.05 -15.23 -1.44
N TRP A 842 16.81 -16.27 -0.65
CA TRP A 842 16.29 -16.07 0.71
C TRP A 842 17.40 -15.64 1.65
N GLN A 843 17.04 -14.84 2.64
CA GLN A 843 17.90 -14.37 3.70
C GLN A 843 17.15 -14.45 5.03
N LEU A 844 17.87 -14.53 6.15
CA LEU A 844 17.25 -14.41 7.47
C LEU A 844 16.55 -13.06 7.57
N ALA A 845 15.30 -13.03 8.04
CA ALA A 845 14.55 -11.80 8.24
C ALA A 845 15.26 -10.91 9.27
N ALA A 846 15.19 -9.59 9.07
CA ALA A 846 15.78 -8.65 10.01
C ALA A 846 14.95 -8.57 11.31
N ASN A 847 15.61 -8.59 12.46
CA ASN A 847 14.95 -8.31 13.74
C ASN A 847 14.63 -6.80 13.88
N ALA A 848 13.95 -6.39 14.96
CA ALA A 848 13.61 -4.99 15.21
C ALA A 848 14.83 -4.04 15.27
N GLY A 849 16.03 -4.57 15.48
CA GLY A 849 17.30 -3.83 15.43
C GLY A 849 17.98 -3.83 14.07
N GLY A 850 17.34 -4.36 13.02
CA GLY A 850 17.88 -4.45 11.65
C GLY A 850 18.92 -5.56 11.45
N GLN A 851 19.14 -6.45 12.43
CA GLN A 851 20.12 -7.52 12.36
C GLN A 851 19.50 -8.81 11.81
N ARG A 852 20.21 -9.50 10.91
CA ARG A 852 19.79 -10.77 10.30
C ARG A 852 20.36 -11.96 11.06
N GLN A 853 19.75 -12.31 12.19
CA GLN A 853 20.20 -13.34 13.11
C GLN A 853 19.04 -14.00 13.85
N ILE A 854 19.22 -15.24 14.31
CA ILE A 854 18.25 -15.95 15.16
C ILE A 854 18.85 -16.27 16.54
N ASP A 855 17.99 -16.48 17.53
CA ASP A 855 18.38 -17.01 18.83
C ASP A 855 18.22 -18.54 18.86
N TYR A 856 19.24 -19.22 19.35
CA TYR A 856 19.21 -20.65 19.60
C TYR A 856 19.62 -20.92 21.04
N MET A 857 18.62 -21.00 21.93
CA MET A 857 18.82 -21.25 23.36
C MET A 857 19.76 -20.22 24.01
N GLY A 858 19.61 -18.94 23.66
CA GLY A 858 20.48 -17.85 24.14
C GLY A 858 21.77 -17.66 23.32
N ARG A 859 21.98 -18.43 22.25
CA ARG A 859 23.11 -18.27 21.32
C ARG A 859 22.66 -17.59 20.04
N THR A 860 23.32 -16.52 19.66
CA THR A 860 23.07 -15.86 18.36
C THR A 860 23.65 -16.68 17.20
N ILE A 861 22.82 -16.96 16.20
CA ILE A 861 23.24 -17.52 14.91
C ILE A 861 22.99 -16.46 13.83
N ALA A 862 24.07 -15.91 13.28
CA ALA A 862 24.02 -14.90 12.21
C ALA A 862 24.63 -15.42 10.89
N ALA A 863 25.38 -16.52 10.92
CA ALA A 863 26.03 -17.07 9.75
C ALA A 863 25.05 -17.92 8.93
N TYR A 864 24.88 -17.60 7.66
CA TYR A 864 24.09 -18.39 6.73
C TYR A 864 24.59 -18.24 5.29
N SER A 865 24.22 -19.21 4.46
CA SER A 865 24.35 -19.17 3.00
C SER A 865 23.00 -19.49 2.39
N ALA A 866 22.80 -19.14 1.12
CA ALA A 866 21.52 -19.37 0.45
C ALA A 866 21.73 -19.66 -1.02
N ASP A 867 20.92 -20.54 -1.58
CA ASP A 867 20.82 -20.70 -3.03
C ASP A 867 20.05 -19.53 -3.66
N THR A 868 20.36 -19.26 -4.93
CA THR A 868 19.45 -18.45 -5.75
C THR A 868 18.42 -19.37 -6.37
N LEU A 869 17.14 -19.07 -6.13
CA LEU A 869 15.98 -19.80 -6.58
C LEU A 869 15.32 -19.10 -7.79
N GLY A 870 14.80 -19.86 -8.74
CA GLY A 870 14.13 -19.35 -9.94
C GLY A 870 14.53 -20.13 -11.21
N ARG A 871 14.05 -19.78 -12.40
CA ARG A 871 13.35 -18.55 -12.79
C ARG A 871 11.85 -18.61 -12.49
N PHE A 872 11.35 -17.66 -11.69
CA PHE A 872 9.91 -17.45 -11.53
C PHE A 872 9.33 -16.76 -12.76
N THR A 873 8.15 -17.18 -13.18
CA THR A 873 7.52 -16.77 -14.46
C THR A 873 6.10 -16.25 -14.25
N PRO A 874 5.46 -15.57 -15.22
CA PRO A 874 4.03 -15.34 -15.13
C PRO A 874 3.24 -16.66 -15.14
N ALA A 875 2.03 -16.67 -14.59
CA ALA A 875 1.09 -17.77 -14.76
C ALA A 875 0.44 -17.73 -16.15
N TYR A 876 0.13 -16.54 -16.65
CA TYR A 876 -0.40 -16.30 -17.99
C TYR A 876 -0.08 -14.88 -18.47
N LEU A 877 -0.40 -14.58 -19.73
CA LEU A 877 -0.23 -13.26 -20.31
C LEU A 877 -1.60 -12.56 -20.46
N ALA A 878 -1.70 -11.31 -20.03
CA ALA A 878 -2.80 -10.43 -20.40
C ALA A 878 -2.39 -9.64 -21.63
N VAL A 879 -3.22 -9.64 -22.67
CA VAL A 879 -2.97 -8.93 -23.93
C VAL A 879 -4.15 -8.01 -24.23
N VAL A 880 -3.86 -6.72 -24.40
CA VAL A 880 -4.86 -5.67 -24.65
C VAL A 880 -4.53 -5.02 -26.00
N PRO A 881 -5.38 -5.18 -27.04
CA PRO A 881 -5.18 -4.49 -28.31
C PRO A 881 -5.62 -3.01 -28.21
N ASN A 882 -5.01 -2.15 -29.03
CA ASN A 882 -5.55 -0.83 -29.32
C ASN A 882 -6.77 -0.92 -30.27
N VAL A 883 -7.32 0.23 -30.65
CA VAL A 883 -8.35 0.33 -31.69
C VAL A 883 -7.69 0.74 -33.02
N PRO A 884 -7.28 -0.20 -33.88
CA PRO A 884 -6.71 0.13 -35.18
C PRO A 884 -7.78 0.62 -36.16
N SER A 885 -7.33 1.30 -37.21
CA SER A 885 -8.19 1.77 -38.30
C SER A 885 -7.46 1.73 -39.64
N LEU A 886 -8.19 1.47 -40.71
CA LEU A 886 -7.69 1.44 -42.08
C LEU A 886 -7.53 2.86 -42.63
N ALA A 887 -6.45 3.06 -43.37
CA ALA A 887 -6.19 4.28 -44.11
C ALA A 887 -6.84 4.22 -45.49
N GLY A 888 -7.73 5.18 -45.76
CA GLY A 888 -8.35 5.39 -47.06
C GLY A 888 -8.07 6.79 -47.62
N CYS A 889 -8.22 6.95 -48.93
CA CYS A 889 -8.18 8.26 -49.56
C CYS A 889 -9.44 9.06 -49.18
N ASN A 890 -9.33 10.07 -48.31
CA ASN A 890 -10.52 10.78 -47.80
C ASN A 890 -11.61 9.81 -47.26
N GLY A 891 -11.19 8.77 -46.54
CA GLY A 891 -12.10 7.77 -45.96
C GLY A 891 -12.68 6.77 -46.95
N MET A 892 -12.08 6.56 -48.13
CA MET A 892 -12.47 5.48 -49.05
C MET A 892 -11.30 4.58 -49.46
N GLY A 893 -11.61 3.34 -49.84
CA GLY A 893 -10.68 2.38 -50.46
C GLY A 893 -11.34 1.68 -51.66
N TYR A 894 -10.56 1.19 -52.62
CA TYR A 894 -11.09 0.34 -53.69
C TYR A 894 -10.88 -1.15 -53.38
N LEU A 895 -11.80 -2.01 -53.83
CA LEU A 895 -11.55 -3.47 -53.78
C LEU A 895 -10.30 -3.82 -54.59
N ALA A 896 -9.51 -4.78 -54.10
CA ALA A 896 -8.17 -5.15 -54.57
C ALA A 896 -7.08 -4.07 -54.42
N GLN A 897 -7.36 -2.94 -53.79
CA GLN A 897 -6.34 -1.97 -53.41
C GLN A 897 -5.66 -2.44 -52.12
N PRO A 898 -4.33 -2.43 -52.02
CA PRO A 898 -3.63 -2.53 -50.75
C PRO A 898 -3.92 -1.30 -49.91
N LEU A 899 -4.52 -1.52 -48.76
CA LEU A 899 -4.96 -0.52 -47.80
C LEU A 899 -4.07 -0.67 -46.57
N GLY A 900 -3.36 0.39 -46.22
CA GLY A 900 -2.60 0.45 -44.96
C GLY A 900 -3.51 0.78 -43.79
N PHE A 901 -2.91 0.97 -42.63
CA PHE A 901 -3.60 1.41 -41.42
C PHE A 901 -3.32 2.89 -41.15
N ALA A 902 -4.37 3.65 -40.79
CA ALA A 902 -4.24 5.00 -40.26
C ALA A 902 -3.80 4.94 -38.79
N THR A 903 -4.36 3.99 -38.04
CA THR A 903 -3.87 3.56 -36.73
C THR A 903 -3.50 2.09 -36.83
N ALA A 904 -2.20 1.77 -36.72
CA ALA A 904 -1.70 0.41 -36.82
C ALA A 904 -2.16 -0.46 -35.62
N PRO A 905 -2.38 -1.78 -35.81
CA PRO A 905 -2.63 -2.70 -34.70
C PRO A 905 -1.45 -2.72 -33.72
N ARG A 906 -1.73 -2.47 -32.44
CA ARG A 906 -0.79 -2.45 -31.32
C ARG A 906 -1.36 -3.27 -30.17
N LEU A 907 -0.52 -4.06 -29.52
CA LEU A 907 -0.86 -4.93 -28.40
C LEU A 907 -0.02 -4.52 -27.19
N THR A 908 -0.68 -4.27 -26.06
CA THR A 908 -0.04 -4.17 -24.75
C THR A 908 -0.08 -5.53 -24.07
N VAL A 909 1.08 -6.06 -23.69
CA VAL A 909 1.23 -7.38 -23.09
C VAL A 909 1.78 -7.25 -21.67
N LYS A 910 1.14 -7.94 -20.72
CA LYS A 910 1.54 -8.00 -19.33
C LYS A 910 1.62 -9.45 -18.85
N GLY A 911 2.64 -9.78 -18.06
CA GLY A 911 2.64 -11.05 -17.33
C GLY A 911 1.71 -10.95 -16.13
N VAL A 912 0.90 -11.97 -15.85
CA VAL A 912 0.01 -12.02 -14.69
C VAL A 912 0.38 -13.23 -13.83
N ASN A 913 0.47 -13.05 -12.52
CA ASN A 913 0.78 -14.12 -11.58
C ASN A 913 -0.42 -15.03 -11.32
N ALA A 914 -0.23 -16.15 -10.62
CA ALA A 914 -1.29 -17.14 -10.37
C ALA A 914 -2.44 -16.62 -9.48
N ASN A 915 -2.23 -15.50 -8.78
CA ASN A 915 -3.24 -14.81 -7.98
C ASN A 915 -3.98 -13.70 -8.77
N GLY A 916 -3.75 -13.58 -10.08
CA GLY A 916 -4.41 -12.61 -10.94
C GLY A 916 -3.83 -11.20 -10.89
N GLN A 917 -2.65 -11.00 -10.28
CA GLN A 917 -2.00 -9.70 -10.20
C GLN A 917 -0.99 -9.52 -11.33
N VAL A 918 -0.96 -8.32 -11.91
CA VAL A 918 0.01 -7.98 -12.97
C VAL A 918 1.41 -7.96 -12.39
N THR A 919 2.31 -8.66 -13.08
CA THR A 919 3.74 -8.68 -12.79
C THR A 919 4.47 -7.55 -13.51
N GLN A 920 5.47 -6.98 -12.87
CA GLN A 920 6.23 -5.83 -13.36
C GLN A 920 7.58 -6.25 -13.96
N ASN A 921 8.13 -7.37 -13.51
CA ASN A 921 9.44 -7.88 -13.92
C ASN A 921 9.39 -8.76 -15.17
N TYR A 922 8.21 -9.03 -15.75
CA TYR A 922 8.10 -9.71 -17.05
C TYR A 922 8.49 -8.77 -18.21
N ASN A 923 9.77 -8.47 -18.30
CA ASN A 923 10.32 -7.53 -19.26
C ASN A 923 11.80 -7.87 -19.59
N SER A 924 12.39 -7.19 -20.58
CA SER A 924 13.83 -7.27 -20.88
C SER A 924 14.31 -8.72 -21.06
N ALA A 925 15.27 -9.21 -20.27
CA ALA A 925 15.76 -10.59 -20.36
C ALA A 925 14.74 -11.65 -19.95
N PHE A 926 13.71 -11.29 -19.17
CA PHE A 926 12.62 -12.17 -18.75
C PHE A 926 11.44 -12.15 -19.73
N TRP A 927 11.43 -11.23 -20.70
CA TRP A 927 10.46 -11.23 -21.78
C TRP A 927 10.80 -12.35 -22.76
N ARG A 928 9.92 -13.34 -22.87
CA ARG A 928 10.15 -14.54 -23.70
C ARG A 928 9.11 -14.76 -24.78
N LEU A 929 8.18 -13.82 -24.96
CA LEU A 929 7.16 -13.88 -26.00
C LEU A 929 7.78 -13.66 -27.39
N SER A 930 7.36 -14.46 -28.37
CA SER A 930 7.81 -14.35 -29.75
C SER A 930 7.42 -12.99 -30.36
N THR A 931 8.37 -12.34 -31.03
CA THR A 931 8.20 -11.02 -31.65
C THR A 931 7.81 -11.09 -33.13
N ALA A 932 7.01 -12.09 -33.51
CA ALA A 932 6.55 -12.25 -34.90
C ALA A 932 5.04 -12.03 -35.10
N LEU A 933 4.21 -12.27 -34.07
CA LEU A 933 2.74 -12.29 -34.17
C LEU A 933 2.21 -13.07 -35.40
N THR A 934 2.79 -14.24 -35.66
CA THR A 934 2.39 -15.15 -36.74
C THR A 934 2.19 -16.57 -36.21
N PRO A 935 1.17 -17.32 -36.68
CA PRO A 935 0.22 -16.95 -37.74
C PRO A 935 -0.86 -15.96 -37.29
N ARG A 936 -1.38 -15.19 -38.26
CA ARG A 936 -2.50 -14.25 -38.13
C ARG A 936 -3.35 -14.30 -39.39
N SER A 937 -4.62 -13.91 -39.32
CA SER A 937 -5.54 -13.86 -40.46
C SER A 937 -6.47 -12.67 -40.40
N TYR A 938 -7.02 -12.29 -41.57
CA TYR A 938 -7.98 -11.20 -41.70
C TYR A 938 -9.28 -11.71 -42.32
N ALA A 939 -10.42 -11.30 -41.77
CA ALA A 939 -11.74 -11.63 -42.29
C ALA A 939 -12.66 -10.40 -42.24
N ASP A 940 -13.69 -10.37 -43.07
CA ASP A 940 -14.73 -9.35 -42.98
C ASP A 940 -15.86 -9.86 -42.08
N ALA A 941 -16.20 -9.12 -41.03
CA ALA A 941 -17.20 -9.51 -40.02
C ALA A 941 -18.62 -9.64 -40.60
N SER A 942 -18.90 -8.93 -41.71
CA SER A 942 -20.21 -8.86 -42.34
C SER A 942 -20.43 -9.86 -43.48
N GLY A 943 -19.46 -10.76 -43.72
CA GLY A 943 -19.56 -11.81 -44.74
C GLY A 943 -19.36 -11.32 -46.18
N ARG A 944 -18.68 -10.19 -46.36
CA ARG A 944 -18.34 -9.59 -47.67
C ARG A 944 -17.10 -10.28 -48.27
N PRO A 945 -16.55 -9.82 -49.41
CA PRO A 945 -15.40 -10.49 -50.03
C PRO A 945 -14.26 -10.73 -49.06
N ALA A 946 -13.64 -11.92 -49.15
CA ALA A 946 -12.52 -12.30 -48.31
C ALA A 946 -11.37 -11.28 -48.36
N ILE A 947 -10.59 -11.21 -47.29
CA ILE A 947 -9.49 -10.27 -47.15
C ILE A 947 -8.18 -11.03 -47.22
N ASP A 948 -7.24 -10.53 -48.01
CA ASP A 948 -5.88 -11.05 -48.04
C ASP A 948 -4.91 -10.05 -47.41
N GLU A 949 -3.86 -10.58 -46.80
CA GLU A 949 -2.68 -9.79 -46.47
C GLU A 949 -1.93 -9.47 -47.78
N ALA A 950 -1.93 -8.20 -48.16
CA ALA A 950 -1.30 -7.71 -49.39
C ALA A 950 0.20 -7.43 -49.19
N LEU A 951 0.58 -7.04 -47.98
CA LEU A 951 1.97 -6.87 -47.55
C LEU A 951 2.10 -7.19 -46.07
N ALA A 952 3.02 -8.10 -45.74
CA ALA A 952 3.43 -8.34 -44.37
C ALA A 952 4.17 -7.11 -43.82
N GLY A 953 3.58 -6.49 -42.81
CA GLY A 953 4.25 -5.42 -42.06
C GLY A 953 5.43 -5.94 -41.27
N THR A 954 6.19 -5.02 -40.69
CA THR A 954 7.27 -5.34 -39.76
C THR A 954 6.75 -5.22 -38.34
N LEU A 955 6.98 -6.25 -37.51
CA LEU A 955 6.70 -6.10 -36.09
C LEU A 955 7.72 -5.17 -35.45
N ARG A 956 7.22 -4.27 -34.61
CA ARG A 956 8.00 -3.39 -33.75
C ARG A 956 7.64 -3.67 -32.31
N GLU A 957 8.60 -3.45 -31.44
CA GLU A 957 8.45 -3.54 -29.99
C GLU A 957 9.04 -2.28 -29.36
N ASP A 958 8.52 -1.89 -28.20
CA ASP A 958 9.08 -0.77 -27.43
C ASP A 958 10.50 -1.09 -26.95
N ASN A 959 11.33 -0.05 -26.81
CA ASN A 959 12.75 -0.20 -26.53
C ASN A 959 13.04 -1.13 -25.32
N VAL A 960 13.90 -2.11 -25.57
CA VAL A 960 14.40 -3.07 -24.58
C VAL A 960 15.23 -2.31 -23.54
N GLY A 961 14.73 -2.21 -22.29
CA GLY A 961 15.47 -1.61 -21.18
C GLY A 961 14.69 -0.68 -20.26
N ASP A 962 13.48 -0.24 -20.63
CA ASP A 962 12.59 0.48 -19.72
C ASP A 962 11.77 -0.53 -18.90
N THR A 963 11.94 -0.52 -17.57
CA THR A 963 11.22 -1.37 -16.61
C THR A 963 9.97 -0.69 -16.05
N SER A 964 9.68 0.55 -16.46
CA SER A 964 8.56 1.37 -15.97
C SER A 964 7.29 1.30 -16.84
N LYS A 965 7.29 0.51 -17.92
CA LYS A 965 6.20 0.46 -18.90
C LYS A 965 5.77 -0.96 -19.25
N ASP A 966 4.48 -1.10 -19.54
CA ASP A 966 3.94 -2.31 -20.19
C ASP A 966 4.62 -2.53 -21.54
N ARG A 967 4.78 -3.78 -21.95
CA ARG A 967 5.44 -4.12 -23.22
C ARG A 967 4.45 -3.99 -24.37
N GLU A 968 4.79 -3.18 -25.35
CA GLU A 968 3.95 -2.97 -26.53
C GLU A 968 4.56 -3.59 -27.79
N LEU A 969 3.72 -4.27 -28.58
CA LEU A 969 4.04 -4.85 -29.89
C LEU A 969 3.13 -4.21 -30.95
N TRP A 970 3.65 -3.71 -32.08
CA TRP A 970 2.80 -3.19 -33.16
C TRP A 970 3.27 -3.58 -34.55
N LEU A 971 2.30 -3.73 -35.45
CA LEU A 971 2.55 -4.06 -36.85
C LEU A 971 2.69 -2.79 -37.69
N GLU A 972 3.92 -2.44 -38.05
CA GLU A 972 4.22 -1.27 -38.87
C GLU A 972 4.21 -1.62 -40.36
N GLY A 973 3.44 -0.87 -41.16
CA GLY A 973 3.46 -0.99 -42.62
C GLY A 973 2.68 -2.18 -43.20
N THR A 974 1.91 -2.90 -42.38
CA THR A 974 1.00 -3.95 -42.88
C THR A 974 -0.03 -3.35 -43.84
N GLN A 975 -0.32 -4.07 -44.93
CA GLN A 975 -1.39 -3.72 -45.84
C GLN A 975 -2.29 -4.92 -46.08
N ILE A 976 -3.60 -4.67 -46.09
CA ILE A 976 -4.62 -5.67 -46.42
C ILE A 976 -5.34 -5.25 -47.70
N ALA A 977 -5.94 -6.22 -48.39
CA ALA A 977 -6.77 -5.94 -49.55
C ALA A 977 -8.02 -6.80 -49.54
N TYR A 978 -9.18 -6.16 -49.73
CA TYR A 978 -10.41 -6.87 -50.03
C TYR A 978 -10.29 -7.56 -51.40
N ARG A 979 -10.63 -8.85 -51.47
CA ARG A 979 -10.72 -9.54 -52.76
C ARG A 979 -11.79 -8.93 -53.63
N ARG A 980 -11.53 -8.94 -54.94
CA ARG A 980 -12.45 -8.41 -55.93
C ARG A 980 -12.97 -9.53 -56.82
N SER A 981 -14.28 -9.73 -56.84
CA SER A 981 -14.96 -10.69 -57.72
C SER A 981 -15.62 -10.01 -58.93
N PRO A 982 -16.08 -10.75 -59.94
CA PRO A 982 -16.89 -10.19 -61.04
C PRO A 982 -18.24 -9.62 -60.60
N ALA A 983 -18.79 -10.09 -59.46
CA ALA A 983 -20.05 -9.59 -58.93
C ALA A 983 -19.87 -8.15 -58.43
N LEU A 984 -20.76 -7.26 -58.87
CA LEU A 984 -20.79 -5.87 -58.43
C LEU A 984 -21.24 -5.78 -56.98
N VAL A 985 -20.51 -4.99 -56.19
CA VAL A 985 -20.79 -4.76 -54.78
C VAL A 985 -21.02 -3.26 -54.59
N ALA A 986 -22.14 -2.89 -53.96
CA ALA A 986 -22.42 -1.52 -53.55
C ALA A 986 -21.38 -1.07 -52.49
N PRO A 987 -21.17 0.25 -52.28
CA PRO A 987 -20.23 0.72 -51.26
C PRO A 987 -20.60 0.21 -49.88
N PHE A 988 -19.59 0.04 -49.04
CA PHE A 988 -19.77 -0.39 -47.66
C PHE A 988 -18.65 0.04 -46.76
N ASP A 989 -18.96 0.27 -45.49
CA ASP A 989 -17.97 0.52 -44.47
C ASP A 989 -17.17 -0.76 -44.21
N ALA A 990 -15.84 -0.63 -44.19
CA ALA A 990 -14.96 -1.75 -43.90
C ALA A 990 -15.15 -2.20 -42.43
N GLU A 991 -15.30 -3.50 -42.22
CA GLU A 991 -15.42 -4.13 -40.90
C GLU A 991 -14.49 -5.35 -40.88
N VAL A 992 -13.20 -5.11 -40.64
CA VAL A 992 -12.17 -6.16 -40.71
C VAL A 992 -11.90 -6.71 -39.33
N ASP A 993 -11.99 -8.03 -39.17
CA ASP A 993 -11.52 -8.74 -37.99
C ASP A 993 -10.10 -9.27 -38.25
N MET A 994 -9.19 -9.00 -37.31
CA MET A 994 -7.84 -9.54 -37.30
C MET A 994 -7.72 -10.59 -36.20
N THR A 995 -7.47 -11.84 -36.57
CA THR A 995 -7.23 -12.94 -35.63
C THR A 995 -5.73 -13.21 -35.51
N ILE A 996 -5.23 -13.28 -34.27
CA ILE A 996 -3.87 -13.72 -33.93
C ILE A 996 -3.98 -15.03 -33.18
N ASP A 997 -3.38 -16.09 -33.72
CA ASP A 997 -3.49 -17.43 -33.15
C ASP A 997 -2.83 -17.53 -31.78
N ALA A 998 -3.36 -18.41 -30.92
CA ALA A 998 -2.85 -18.65 -29.57
C ALA A 998 -1.35 -18.97 -29.54
N SER A 999 -0.86 -19.69 -30.54
CA SER A 999 0.57 -20.04 -30.67
C SER A 999 1.48 -18.83 -30.90
N ALA A 1000 0.96 -17.76 -31.51
CA ALA A 1000 1.67 -16.50 -31.69
C ALA A 1000 1.70 -15.65 -30.40
N LEU A 1001 0.80 -15.94 -29.47
CA LEU A 1001 0.68 -15.32 -28.15
C LEU A 1001 1.15 -16.25 -27.02
N THR A 1002 2.01 -17.22 -27.35
CA THR A 1002 2.63 -18.13 -26.41
C THR A 1002 4.13 -17.91 -26.39
N ASP A 1003 4.70 -17.78 -25.20
CA ASP A 1003 6.12 -17.53 -25.00
C ASP A 1003 6.97 -18.82 -25.03
N GLN A 1004 8.29 -18.68 -24.94
CA GLN A 1004 9.21 -19.82 -25.00
C GLN A 1004 9.12 -20.77 -23.80
N ASP A 1005 8.42 -20.40 -22.73
CA ASP A 1005 8.12 -21.25 -21.57
C ASP A 1005 6.74 -21.91 -21.67
N GLY A 1006 5.98 -21.64 -22.72
CA GLY A 1006 4.61 -22.13 -22.88
C GLY A 1006 3.56 -21.28 -22.17
N ILE A 1007 3.93 -20.09 -21.68
CA ILE A 1007 3.04 -19.16 -21.01
C ILE A 1007 2.36 -18.31 -22.07
N CYS A 1008 1.03 -18.26 -22.03
CA CYS A 1008 0.25 -17.76 -23.16
C CYS A 1008 -0.85 -16.78 -22.74
N TYR A 1009 -1.36 -16.06 -23.74
CA TYR A 1009 -2.56 -15.25 -23.59
C TYR A 1009 -3.77 -16.08 -23.16
N GLY A 1010 -4.49 -15.62 -22.14
CA GLY A 1010 -5.69 -16.27 -21.63
C GLY A 1010 -5.92 -15.96 -20.16
N ASP A 1011 -6.47 -16.93 -19.43
CA ASP A 1011 -6.79 -16.86 -18.00
C ASP A 1011 -5.93 -17.81 -17.14
N GLY A 1012 -4.91 -18.43 -17.72
CA GLY A 1012 -4.07 -19.44 -17.09
C GLY A 1012 -4.61 -20.87 -17.15
N SER A 1013 -5.83 -21.10 -17.66
CA SER A 1013 -6.39 -22.44 -17.84
C SER A 1013 -6.15 -23.01 -19.25
N ARG A 1014 -6.07 -22.14 -20.26
CA ARG A 1014 -5.83 -22.49 -21.66
C ARG A 1014 -5.22 -21.32 -22.42
N CYS A 1015 -4.61 -21.62 -23.57
CA CYS A 1015 -4.13 -20.60 -24.49
C CYS A 1015 -5.22 -20.18 -25.46
N ASP A 1016 -5.54 -18.89 -25.47
CA ASP A 1016 -6.56 -18.30 -26.32
C ASP A 1016 -5.96 -17.58 -27.53
N ALA A 1017 -6.72 -17.50 -28.62
CA ALA A 1017 -6.43 -16.62 -29.74
C ALA A 1017 -7.01 -15.23 -29.46
N LEU A 1018 -6.38 -14.17 -29.98
CA LEU A 1018 -6.87 -12.80 -29.87
C LEU A 1018 -7.57 -12.40 -31.17
N VAL A 1019 -8.77 -11.83 -31.07
CA VAL A 1019 -9.47 -11.21 -32.20
C VAL A 1019 -9.58 -9.71 -31.95
N ILE A 1020 -9.06 -8.91 -32.87
CA ILE A 1020 -9.31 -7.47 -32.94
C ILE A 1020 -10.45 -7.28 -33.91
N GLU A 1021 -11.63 -7.00 -33.39
CA GLU A 1021 -12.87 -6.93 -34.17
C GLU A 1021 -13.12 -5.54 -34.77
N ASN A 1022 -13.88 -5.50 -35.86
CA ASN A 1022 -14.46 -4.27 -36.41
C ASN A 1022 -13.46 -3.16 -36.77
N ILE A 1023 -12.32 -3.53 -37.34
CA ILE A 1023 -11.34 -2.56 -37.84
C ILE A 1023 -11.90 -1.86 -39.08
N GLY A 1024 -12.40 -0.64 -38.88
CA GLY A 1024 -12.98 0.22 -39.90
C GLY A 1024 -12.11 1.42 -40.26
N GLY A 1025 -12.72 2.54 -40.66
CA GLY A 1025 -12.02 3.79 -41.00
C GLY A 1025 -12.03 4.18 -42.49
N LEU A 1026 -12.60 3.33 -43.34
CA LEU A 1026 -12.89 3.67 -44.74
C LEU A 1026 -14.13 2.96 -45.28
N GLU A 1027 -14.72 3.54 -46.31
CA GLU A 1027 -15.74 2.92 -47.16
C GLU A 1027 -15.06 2.21 -48.34
N ALA A 1028 -15.22 0.89 -48.43
CA ALA A 1028 -14.75 0.07 -49.54
C ALA A 1028 -15.68 0.21 -50.76
N ARG A 1029 -15.09 0.46 -51.92
CA ARG A 1029 -15.80 0.76 -53.18
C ARG A 1029 -15.40 -0.18 -54.31
N TYR A 1030 -16.38 -0.66 -55.06
CA TYR A 1030 -16.13 -1.37 -56.31
C TYR A 1030 -15.81 -0.38 -57.44
N GLY A 1031 -14.53 -0.15 -57.70
CA GLY A 1031 -14.05 0.92 -58.58
C GLY A 1031 -13.75 0.53 -60.03
N ARG A 1032 -13.80 1.52 -60.93
CA ARG A 1032 -13.22 1.44 -62.28
C ARG A 1032 -12.68 2.78 -62.76
N LEU A 1033 -11.69 2.76 -63.64
CA LEU A 1033 -11.24 3.94 -64.37
C LEU A 1033 -11.89 3.97 -65.76
N VAL A 1034 -12.36 5.13 -66.20
CA VAL A 1034 -13.03 5.34 -67.50
C VAL A 1034 -12.34 6.47 -68.27
N LEU A 1035 -12.30 6.34 -69.60
CA LEU A 1035 -11.84 7.35 -70.54
C LEU A 1035 -12.99 7.76 -71.44
N ASP A 1036 -13.11 9.06 -71.75
CA ASP A 1036 -14.11 9.56 -72.70
C ASP A 1036 -13.53 9.65 -74.11
N ASN A 1037 -14.36 9.41 -75.14
CA ASN A 1037 -13.95 9.66 -76.52
C ASN A 1037 -13.77 11.16 -76.76
N VAL A 1038 -12.70 11.56 -77.44
CA VAL A 1038 -12.42 12.97 -77.74
C VAL A 1038 -12.16 13.18 -79.23
N TYR A 1039 -12.60 14.32 -79.75
CA TYR A 1039 -12.47 14.67 -81.16
C TYR A 1039 -12.14 16.16 -81.35
N GLY A 1040 -11.38 16.47 -82.41
CA GLY A 1040 -11.05 17.85 -82.78
C GLY A 1040 -10.29 17.95 -84.11
N THR A 1041 -9.71 19.12 -84.37
CA THR A 1041 -8.91 19.36 -85.58
C THR A 1041 -7.51 18.77 -85.46
N GLU A 1042 -6.88 18.47 -86.59
CA GLU A 1042 -5.52 17.95 -86.72
C GLU A 1042 -4.43 18.89 -86.18
N SER A 1043 -4.78 20.15 -85.91
CA SER A 1043 -3.91 21.20 -85.34
C SER A 1043 -4.12 21.44 -83.84
N GLN A 1044 -5.14 20.83 -83.22
CA GLN A 1044 -5.51 21.07 -81.83
C GLN A 1044 -4.97 19.96 -80.91
N ALA A 1045 -4.46 20.34 -79.74
CA ALA A 1045 -4.25 19.40 -78.64
C ALA A 1045 -5.59 19.11 -77.93
N LEU A 1046 -5.95 17.83 -77.80
CA LEU A 1046 -7.15 17.37 -77.12
C LEU A 1046 -6.86 17.01 -75.67
N THR A 1047 -7.79 17.37 -74.78
CA THR A 1047 -7.77 16.94 -73.39
C THR A 1047 -8.59 15.67 -73.26
N LEU A 1048 -7.94 14.52 -73.02
CA LEU A 1048 -8.57 13.26 -72.71
C LEU A 1048 -8.92 13.21 -71.21
N PRO A 1049 -10.21 13.20 -70.83
CA PRO A 1049 -10.62 13.05 -69.44
C PRO A 1049 -10.33 11.63 -68.96
N VAL A 1050 -9.74 11.54 -67.76
CA VAL A 1050 -9.57 10.30 -67.01
C VAL A 1050 -10.48 10.40 -65.80
N ARG A 1051 -11.40 9.44 -65.62
CA ARG A 1051 -12.38 9.50 -64.53
C ARG A 1051 -12.42 8.20 -63.73
N ALA A 1052 -12.30 8.29 -62.42
CA ALA A 1052 -12.60 7.18 -61.53
C ALA A 1052 -14.09 7.15 -61.21
N GLU A 1053 -14.69 5.97 -61.35
CA GLU A 1053 -16.08 5.69 -61.01
C GLU A 1053 -16.14 4.54 -60.00
N TYR A 1054 -17.26 4.45 -59.26
CA TYR A 1054 -17.59 3.31 -58.44
C TYR A 1054 -19.05 2.91 -58.66
N TYR A 1055 -19.37 1.65 -58.39
CA TYR A 1055 -20.74 1.16 -58.46
C TYR A 1055 -21.51 1.55 -57.19
N ASP A 1056 -22.58 2.33 -57.31
CA ASP A 1056 -23.36 2.84 -56.17
C ASP A 1056 -24.45 1.87 -55.67
N GLY A 1057 -24.52 0.66 -56.23
CA GLY A 1057 -25.61 -0.31 -56.01
C GLY A 1057 -26.59 -0.38 -57.17
N SER A 1058 -26.62 0.64 -58.04
CA SER A 1058 -27.48 0.70 -59.23
C SER A 1058 -26.71 0.93 -60.53
N GLN A 1059 -25.71 1.81 -60.51
CA GLN A 1059 -24.93 2.21 -61.67
C GLN A 1059 -23.53 2.68 -61.26
N PHE A 1060 -22.67 2.84 -62.26
CA PHE A 1060 -21.37 3.48 -62.03
C PHE A 1060 -21.51 4.99 -62.00
N VAL A 1061 -21.11 5.59 -60.89
CA VAL A 1061 -21.08 7.05 -60.68
C VAL A 1061 -19.66 7.52 -60.41
N ARG A 1062 -19.41 8.82 -60.63
CA ARG A 1062 -18.08 9.40 -60.41
C ARG A 1062 -17.68 9.30 -58.93
N ASN A 1063 -16.47 8.84 -58.65
CA ASN A 1063 -15.92 8.89 -57.30
C ASN A 1063 -15.44 10.31 -56.95
N GLY A 1064 -16.31 11.13 -56.37
CA GLY A 1064 -15.96 12.50 -55.96
C GLY A 1064 -14.97 12.59 -54.80
N LEU A 1065 -14.74 11.50 -54.06
CA LEU A 1065 -13.81 11.46 -52.92
C LEU A 1065 -12.39 11.05 -53.32
N ASP A 1066 -12.19 10.53 -54.53
CA ASP A 1066 -10.87 10.14 -54.99
C ASP A 1066 -10.02 11.37 -55.36
N SER A 1067 -9.09 11.70 -54.46
CA SER A 1067 -8.03 12.66 -54.70
C SER A 1067 -6.63 12.09 -54.49
N CYS A 1068 -6.48 10.76 -54.54
CA CYS A 1068 -5.22 10.07 -54.20
C CYS A 1068 -4.75 9.12 -55.30
N THR A 1069 -5.64 8.67 -56.20
CA THR A 1069 -5.24 7.82 -57.32
C THR A 1069 -4.33 8.59 -58.27
N PRO A 1070 -3.07 8.14 -58.47
CA PRO A 1070 -2.17 8.77 -59.42
C PRO A 1070 -2.58 8.42 -60.85
N TYR A 1071 -2.44 9.38 -61.77
CA TYR A 1071 -2.57 9.16 -63.20
C TYR A 1071 -1.39 9.79 -63.96
N ARG A 1072 -0.91 9.13 -65.02
CA ARG A 1072 0.29 9.54 -65.75
C ARG A 1072 0.02 9.45 -67.25
N ALA A 1073 0.48 10.44 -68.02
CA ALA A 1073 0.37 10.39 -69.47
C ALA A 1073 1.13 9.19 -70.08
N SER A 1074 2.23 8.77 -69.45
CA SER A 1074 3.02 7.60 -69.86
C SER A 1074 2.25 6.27 -69.78
N SER A 1075 1.16 6.22 -69.02
CA SER A 1075 0.28 5.05 -68.96
C SER A 1075 -0.62 4.94 -70.19
N LEU A 1076 -0.72 5.97 -71.03
CA LEU A 1076 -1.57 5.93 -72.22
C LEU A 1076 -0.78 5.35 -73.41
N SER A 1077 -1.23 4.20 -73.90
CA SER A 1077 -0.71 3.57 -75.11
C SER A 1077 -1.66 3.80 -76.28
N ALA A 1078 -1.11 4.05 -77.48
CA ALA A 1078 -1.86 4.22 -78.71
C ALA A 1078 -1.45 3.13 -79.70
N ALA A 1079 -2.41 2.56 -80.44
CA ALA A 1079 -2.14 1.47 -81.38
C ALA A 1079 -1.12 1.84 -82.47
N ASP A 1080 -1.11 3.11 -82.90
CA ASP A 1080 -0.32 3.58 -84.05
C ASP A 1080 0.94 4.37 -83.67
N GLY A 1081 1.25 4.52 -82.37
CA GLY A 1081 2.45 5.22 -81.86
C GLY A 1081 2.62 6.71 -82.22
N ALA A 1082 1.66 7.30 -82.94
CA ALA A 1082 1.77 8.61 -83.58
C ALA A 1082 1.27 9.80 -82.74
N LEU A 1083 1.07 9.62 -81.43
CA LEU A 1083 0.51 10.63 -80.52
C LEU A 1083 1.58 11.15 -79.56
N SER A 1084 1.68 12.48 -79.41
CA SER A 1084 2.40 13.08 -78.27
C SER A 1084 1.45 13.17 -77.08
N VAL A 1085 1.80 12.51 -75.97
CA VAL A 1085 1.03 12.50 -74.73
C VAL A 1085 1.78 13.26 -73.64
N SER A 1086 1.09 14.11 -72.90
CA SER A 1086 1.67 14.88 -71.80
C SER A 1086 0.64 15.12 -70.69
N GLY A 1087 1.14 15.48 -69.50
CA GLY A 1087 0.34 15.64 -68.29
C GLY A 1087 0.41 14.44 -67.35
N GLY A 1088 -0.45 14.44 -66.35
CA GLY A 1088 -0.38 13.53 -65.21
C GLY A 1088 -0.54 14.30 -63.89
N GLY A 1089 -0.65 13.55 -62.80
CA GLY A 1089 -0.84 14.09 -61.46
C GLY A 1089 -1.62 13.10 -60.62
N THR A 1090 -2.35 13.62 -59.66
CA THR A 1090 -3.31 12.85 -58.86
C THR A 1090 -4.71 13.26 -59.27
N LEU A 1091 -5.67 12.32 -59.27
CA LEU A 1091 -7.06 12.68 -59.51
C LEU A 1091 -7.51 13.79 -58.54
N SER A 1092 -8.45 14.61 -58.97
CA SER A 1092 -9.12 15.60 -58.14
C SER A 1092 -10.62 15.41 -58.29
N ALA A 1093 -11.30 15.04 -57.20
CA ALA A 1093 -12.70 14.62 -57.20
C ALA A 1093 -13.03 13.56 -58.28
N GLY A 1094 -12.12 12.58 -58.40
CA GLY A 1094 -12.20 11.47 -59.35
C GLY A 1094 -11.91 11.86 -60.80
N ARG A 1095 -11.30 13.03 -61.06
CA ARG A 1095 -11.01 13.51 -62.42
C ARG A 1095 -9.53 13.83 -62.61
N GLY A 1096 -9.03 13.42 -63.76
CA GLY A 1096 -7.71 13.72 -64.29
C GLY A 1096 -7.79 14.08 -65.77
N ARG A 1097 -6.71 14.62 -66.32
CA ARG A 1097 -6.65 15.09 -67.71
C ARG A 1097 -5.31 14.75 -68.33
N VAL A 1098 -5.31 13.99 -69.41
CA VAL A 1098 -4.13 13.74 -70.24
C VAL A 1098 -4.27 14.56 -71.51
N THR A 1099 -3.22 15.31 -71.89
CA THR A 1099 -3.22 16.07 -73.14
C THR A 1099 -2.62 15.22 -74.25
N ILE A 1100 -3.32 15.14 -75.37
CA ILE A 1100 -2.96 14.33 -76.54
C ILE A 1100 -2.94 15.23 -77.77
N ALA A 1101 -1.88 15.18 -78.57
CA ALA A 1101 -1.81 15.90 -79.84
C ALA A 1101 -1.34 14.98 -80.98
N PRO A 1102 -1.83 15.19 -82.22
CA PRO A 1102 -1.60 14.29 -83.36
C PRO A 1102 -0.39 14.68 -84.21
N ALA A 1103 0.42 15.64 -83.74
CA ALA A 1103 1.53 16.23 -84.48
C ALA A 1103 1.16 16.67 -85.92
N GLY A 1104 -0.05 17.23 -86.12
CA GLY A 1104 -0.51 17.73 -87.42
C GLY A 1104 -1.19 16.71 -88.35
N ARG A 1105 -1.48 15.49 -87.88
CA ARG A 1105 -2.08 14.42 -88.70
C ARG A 1105 -3.59 14.28 -88.48
N VAL A 1106 -4.32 13.94 -89.54
CA VAL A 1106 -5.68 13.37 -89.44
C VAL A 1106 -5.53 11.92 -88.96
N LEU A 1107 -6.20 11.58 -87.87
CA LEU A 1107 -6.01 10.29 -87.19
C LEU A 1107 -7.31 9.86 -86.51
N ASP A 1108 -7.67 8.59 -86.62
CA ASP A 1108 -8.74 7.97 -85.82
C ASP A 1108 -8.18 6.69 -85.20
N THR A 1109 -7.84 6.75 -83.91
CA THR A 1109 -7.16 5.67 -83.20
C THR A 1109 -7.85 5.35 -81.87
N LEU A 1110 -7.67 4.11 -81.41
CA LEU A 1110 -7.95 3.74 -80.02
C LEU A 1110 -6.71 4.00 -79.16
N VAL A 1111 -6.95 4.55 -77.97
CA VAL A 1111 -5.96 4.66 -76.90
C VAL A 1111 -6.40 3.78 -75.73
N GLU A 1112 -5.45 3.15 -75.07
CA GLU A 1112 -5.66 2.30 -73.89
C GLU A 1112 -4.79 2.81 -72.75
N TYR A 1113 -5.40 3.00 -71.58
CA TYR A 1113 -4.71 3.50 -70.39
C TYR A 1113 -4.30 2.33 -69.49
N GLN A 1114 -3.00 2.06 -69.42
CA GLN A 1114 -2.37 0.99 -68.67
C GLN A 1114 -2.35 1.30 -67.17
N LEU A 1115 -3.19 0.58 -66.41
CA LEU A 1115 -3.23 0.66 -64.96
C LEU A 1115 -2.08 -0.14 -64.34
N ALA A 1116 -1.34 0.46 -63.42
CA ALA A 1116 -0.28 -0.23 -62.69
C ALA A 1116 -0.86 -1.31 -61.75
N TYR A 1117 -0.05 -2.33 -61.44
CA TYR A 1117 -0.37 -3.30 -60.40
C TYR A 1117 -0.29 -2.63 -59.02
N PRO A 1118 -1.21 -2.92 -58.08
CA PRO A 1118 -2.38 -3.80 -58.23
C PRO A 1118 -3.53 -3.13 -58.99
N HIS A 1119 -4.20 -3.89 -59.84
CA HIS A 1119 -5.12 -3.38 -60.87
C HIS A 1119 -6.54 -3.05 -60.34
N TYR A 1120 -6.64 -2.36 -59.20
CA TYR A 1120 -7.90 -2.12 -58.48
C TYR A 1120 -8.94 -1.27 -59.23
N LEU A 1121 -8.59 -0.62 -60.35
CA LEU A 1121 -9.50 0.16 -61.20
C LEU A 1121 -9.74 -0.41 -62.61
N GLN A 1122 -9.33 -1.65 -62.89
CA GLN A 1122 -9.70 -2.30 -64.15
C GLN A 1122 -11.19 -2.68 -64.18
N TRP A 1123 -11.74 -2.98 -65.37
CA TRP A 1123 -13.15 -3.36 -65.52
C TRP A 1123 -13.38 -4.35 -66.68
N TYR A 1124 -14.53 -5.04 -66.65
CA TYR A 1124 -14.99 -5.97 -67.69
C TYR A 1124 -15.57 -5.21 -68.90
N TRP A 1125 -14.69 -4.69 -69.75
CA TRP A 1125 -15.06 -3.94 -70.96
C TRP A 1125 -15.68 -4.79 -72.09
N GLY A 1126 -16.10 -6.04 -71.83
CA GLY A 1126 -16.80 -6.90 -72.80
C GLY A 1126 -16.00 -7.20 -74.07
N ARG A 1127 -14.75 -7.67 -73.94
CA ARG A 1127 -13.84 -7.94 -75.06
C ARG A 1127 -13.90 -9.39 -75.53
N ALA A 1128 -13.80 -9.62 -76.84
CA ALA A 1128 -13.64 -10.97 -77.39
C ALA A 1128 -12.22 -11.49 -77.11
N ALA A 1129 -12.08 -12.77 -76.73
CA ALA A 1129 -10.80 -13.40 -76.36
C ALA A 1129 -9.69 -13.29 -77.42
N ALA A 1130 -10.02 -13.06 -78.70
CA ALA A 1130 -9.05 -12.88 -79.79
C ALA A 1130 -8.41 -11.47 -79.84
N GLN A 1131 -8.89 -10.51 -79.03
CA GLN A 1131 -8.28 -9.18 -78.88
C GLN A 1131 -7.32 -9.09 -77.68
N ASP A 1132 -7.06 -10.23 -77.03
CA ASP A 1132 -6.08 -10.40 -75.97
C ASP A 1132 -4.68 -10.42 -76.57
N ASP A 1133 -3.99 -9.29 -76.45
CA ASP A 1133 -2.54 -9.31 -76.49
C ASP A 1133 -2.05 -9.43 -75.05
N VAL A 1134 -1.22 -10.42 -74.75
CA VAL A 1134 -0.61 -10.65 -73.44
C VAL A 1134 0.19 -9.42 -72.98
N ALA A 1135 0.59 -8.56 -73.93
CA ALA A 1135 1.22 -7.26 -73.68
C ALA A 1135 0.27 -6.15 -73.16
N ARG A 1136 -1.06 -6.32 -73.21
CA ARG A 1136 -2.07 -5.27 -72.91
C ARG A 1136 -2.80 -5.44 -71.56
N GLN A 1137 -2.34 -6.37 -70.72
CA GLN A 1137 -2.74 -6.57 -69.31
C GLN A 1137 -4.26 -6.66 -69.08
N CYS A 1138 -4.93 -7.62 -69.70
CA CYS A 1138 -6.22 -8.11 -69.21
C CYS A 1138 -5.95 -9.27 -68.22
N VAL A 1139 -6.15 -9.04 -66.93
CA VAL A 1139 -5.85 -10.02 -65.88
C VAL A 1139 -7.09 -10.87 -65.62
N ALA A 1140 -6.96 -12.20 -65.66
CA ALA A 1140 -8.01 -13.09 -65.19
C ALA A 1140 -8.16 -12.90 -63.68
N ALA A 1141 -9.36 -12.56 -63.19
CA ALA A 1141 -9.62 -12.60 -61.76
C ALA A 1141 -9.55 -14.07 -61.32
N ASP A 1142 -8.71 -14.39 -60.34
CA ASP A 1142 -8.45 -15.74 -59.76
C ASP A 1142 -9.42 -16.86 -60.21
N GLY A 1143 -9.01 -17.62 -61.25
CA GLY A 1143 -9.74 -18.80 -61.73
C GLY A 1143 -10.99 -18.54 -62.58
N SER A 1144 -11.35 -17.28 -62.83
CA SER A 1144 -12.49 -16.87 -63.66
C SER A 1144 -12.15 -16.79 -65.16
N THR A 1145 -13.14 -17.05 -66.02
CA THR A 1145 -13.08 -16.73 -67.46
C THR A 1145 -13.26 -15.24 -67.74
N ASP A 1146 -13.76 -14.47 -66.77
CA ASP A 1146 -13.94 -13.03 -66.85
C ASP A 1146 -12.63 -12.31 -66.56
N ARG A 1147 -12.25 -11.37 -67.45
CA ARG A 1147 -10.96 -10.65 -67.38
C ARG A 1147 -11.16 -9.16 -67.07
N LEU A 1148 -10.45 -8.69 -66.06
CA LEU A 1148 -10.33 -7.27 -65.74
C LEU A 1148 -9.39 -6.62 -66.75
N CYS A 1149 -9.85 -5.59 -67.47
CA CYS A 1149 -9.09 -4.95 -68.53
C CYS A 1149 -8.90 -3.45 -68.29
N ASN A 1150 -7.83 -2.91 -68.87
CA ASN A 1150 -7.54 -1.49 -68.96
C ASN A 1150 -8.63 -0.72 -69.76
N PRO A 1151 -8.96 0.53 -69.39
CA PRO A 1151 -9.95 1.32 -70.12
C PRO A 1151 -9.40 1.84 -71.46
N LYS A 1152 -10.32 2.00 -72.42
CA LYS A 1152 -10.04 2.51 -73.78
C LYS A 1152 -10.90 3.72 -74.11
N ALA A 1153 -10.38 4.59 -74.96
CA ALA A 1153 -11.14 5.64 -75.63
C ALA A 1153 -10.74 5.73 -77.11
N ARG A 1154 -11.65 6.22 -77.94
CA ARG A 1154 -11.39 6.60 -79.33
C ARG A 1154 -11.00 8.08 -79.36
N VAL A 1155 -9.91 8.38 -80.06
CA VAL A 1155 -9.38 9.72 -80.25
C VAL A 1155 -9.36 10.02 -81.75
N THR A 1156 -10.09 11.06 -82.16
CA THR A 1156 -10.23 11.41 -83.58
C THR A 1156 -9.80 12.86 -83.87
N PHE A 1157 -8.77 13.02 -84.70
CA PHE A 1157 -8.25 14.29 -85.19
C PHE A 1157 -8.61 14.48 -86.67
N GLY A 1158 -9.09 15.66 -87.05
CA GLY A 1158 -9.57 16.00 -88.40
C GLY A 1158 -11.10 15.98 -88.56
N ARG A 1159 -11.87 15.99 -87.45
CA ARG A 1159 -13.34 16.15 -87.46
C ARG A 1159 -13.72 17.48 -86.77
N TYR A 1160 -14.36 18.40 -87.50
CA TYR A 1160 -14.86 19.69 -86.97
C TYR A 1160 -16.27 19.53 -86.36
N ARG A 1161 -16.56 20.18 -85.23
CA ARG A 1161 -17.88 20.22 -84.59
C ARG A 1161 -18.90 20.88 -85.54
N GLY A 1162 -19.85 20.11 -86.06
CA GLY A 1162 -21.01 20.64 -86.76
C GLY A 1162 -22.02 21.25 -85.78
N HIS A 1163 -22.81 22.22 -86.26
CA HIS A 1163 -23.83 22.98 -85.53
C HIS A 1163 -24.76 22.08 -84.67
N ASP A 1164 -25.12 22.53 -83.46
CA ASP A 1164 -25.90 21.80 -82.43
C ASP A 1164 -27.34 21.35 -82.83
N LYS A 1165 -27.74 21.51 -84.10
CA LYS A 1165 -29.07 21.10 -84.62
C LYS A 1165 -29.03 19.90 -85.57
N VAL A 1166 -27.88 19.24 -85.75
CA VAL A 1166 -27.76 18.07 -86.62
C VAL A 1166 -27.85 16.78 -85.78
N ILE A 1167 -29.00 16.12 -85.83
CA ILE A 1167 -29.34 14.98 -84.96
C ILE A 1167 -28.99 13.61 -85.61
N PHE A 1168 -28.58 13.55 -86.88
CA PHE A 1168 -28.00 12.35 -87.50
C PHE A 1168 -26.98 12.68 -88.60
N ARG A 1169 -25.83 12.01 -88.57
CA ARG A 1169 -24.95 11.81 -89.73
C ARG A 1169 -24.79 10.31 -89.97
N ARG A 1170 -25.18 9.86 -91.17
CA ARG A 1170 -25.08 8.46 -91.61
C ARG A 1170 -23.62 8.14 -91.93
N GLU A 1171 -22.98 7.27 -91.16
CA GLU A 1171 -21.70 6.67 -91.53
C GLU A 1171 -21.94 5.63 -92.64
N ARG A 1172 -21.16 5.72 -93.72
CA ARG A 1172 -21.09 4.70 -94.76
C ARG A 1172 -19.73 4.03 -94.60
N LEU A 1173 -19.74 2.78 -94.13
CA LEU A 1173 -18.58 1.90 -94.15
C LEU A 1173 -18.18 1.67 -95.62
N SER A 1174 -16.91 1.86 -95.93
CA SER A 1174 -16.26 1.31 -97.13
C SER A 1174 -15.33 0.24 -96.60
N ASP A 1175 -15.43 -0.96 -97.17
CA ASP A 1175 -14.72 -2.18 -96.77
C ASP A 1175 -13.20 -2.04 -96.65
#